data_AF-A0A2S7WDL9-F1
#
_entry.id   AF-A0A2S7WDL9-F1
#
_cell.length_a   1.000
_cell.length_b   1.000
_cell.length_c   1.000
_cell.angle_alpha   90.00
_cell.angle_beta   90.00
_cell.angle_gamma   90.00
#
_symmetry.space_group_name_H-M   'P 1'
#
loop_
_entity.id
_entity.type
_entity.pdbx_description
1 polymer ?
#
loop_
_entity_poly.entity_id
_entity_poly.type
_entity_poly.pdbx_seq_one_letter_code
_entity_poly.pdbx_strand_id
1 'polypeptide(L)'
;MKLPFFYLFIIIPYFLFGQQNQPKVGLVLSGGGAKGFAHIAVLKEIDKAGVQIDYIAGTSMGAIIGGLYASGYSANQIEKIILETDFETLLRDILPRNAASFFEKEFEEKTSITLPVTKGKIGLPRAISKGQNVTNLLLELFDASEEITDFSKLPIPFFCIATDVETGGEVVIEKGSLPMALRASGSFPTLLNPVVLDGKLLVDGGVANNFPIDLMKAKGMDIVIGVDVEGRLFEKEKLTSAIAILNQIVSYQMYSKSEKQKENVDIYVHPDIFDFNVVDFDKKLEILEKGRIEAEKFQTVFQEIAKTQLIKKEKKTIEIKYVKKVISKIDIQGSKNYTRAYMLGKLNIKEGDSLTRQDISGKIQLLHATKNYDRITYSLHQKQDKTYVLEFVVKESNEKASVSLGAHYDFLYKSGFLINLKQKHLLINNDLLSLDLIVGDNLRYNLNYFVDNGFYTSYGFRSRYDHFRANSKYNPIVRQFPNINSIDLNYTDITNQIFIQTTFGRKFALGLGAEHKFISVSTETISNNNNDLVIDRSNYFNSFAYLKLDTYDQKYFVTKGYFADFNLKWFMASSDFNEDFKQFAQAKGTLGFATTFGERFTFQLNNEAGFTFNSPTSQVFDFYLGGYNQNYINTFVTMYGYDFAELSNKSFIKSEFTFRYRFFENHYASIIANYARLDSNVFKDINVFKNVFSGYAVGYSYDSFLGPIELKYSWSPDTNQRYWLFNLGFWF
;
A
#
# COMPACT_ATOMS: atom_id res chain seq x y z
N MET A 1 -20.53 -91.75 -8.62
CA MET A 1 -21.26 -90.47 -8.61
C MET A 1 -21.19 -89.88 -7.21
N LYS A 2 -20.31 -88.90 -6.95
CA LYS A 2 -20.31 -87.97 -5.79
C LYS A 2 -18.97 -87.19 -5.80
N LEU A 3 -18.89 -86.20 -6.69
CA LEU A 3 -17.84 -85.18 -6.65
C LEU A 3 -18.47 -83.80 -6.98
N PRO A 4 -19.18 -83.17 -6.04
CA PRO A 4 -19.26 -81.70 -6.10
C PRO A 4 -19.25 -81.00 -4.72
N PHE A 5 -18.72 -81.62 -3.65
CA PHE A 5 -18.70 -80.97 -2.32
C PHE A 5 -17.36 -80.33 -1.93
N PHE A 6 -16.26 -80.66 -2.62
CA PHE A 6 -14.92 -80.18 -2.24
C PHE A 6 -14.60 -78.78 -2.79
N TYR A 7 -15.23 -78.36 -3.90
CA TYR A 7 -15.03 -77.02 -4.47
C TYR A 7 -15.83 -75.92 -3.74
N LEU A 8 -16.88 -76.28 -2.98
CA LEU A 8 -17.67 -75.29 -2.24
C LEU A 8 -16.91 -74.76 -0.99
N PHE A 9 -16.00 -75.55 -0.42
CA PHE A 9 -15.25 -75.17 0.78
C PHE A 9 -14.04 -74.25 0.51
N ILE A 10 -13.61 -74.12 -0.75
CA ILE A 10 -12.48 -73.24 -1.14
C ILE A 10 -12.96 -71.84 -1.54
N ILE A 11 -14.26 -71.65 -1.79
CA ILE A 11 -14.84 -70.34 -2.16
C ILE A 11 -15.34 -69.56 -0.91
N ILE A 12 -15.66 -70.25 0.18
CA ILE A 12 -16.15 -69.64 1.43
C ILE A 12 -15.12 -68.71 2.11
N PRO A 13 -13.80 -68.97 2.13
CA PRO A 13 -12.84 -68.02 2.68
C PRO A 13 -12.70 -66.75 1.84
N TYR A 14 -12.94 -66.84 0.52
CA TYR A 14 -12.89 -65.67 -0.38
C TYR A 14 -14.11 -64.78 -0.24
N PHE A 15 -15.29 -65.32 0.13
CA PHE A 15 -16.47 -64.51 0.45
C PHE A 15 -16.44 -63.96 1.89
N LEU A 16 -15.82 -64.65 2.86
CA LEU A 16 -15.72 -64.17 4.25
C LEU A 16 -14.62 -63.11 4.47
N PHE A 17 -13.61 -63.05 3.59
CA PHE A 17 -12.68 -61.90 3.51
C PHE A 17 -13.23 -60.75 2.64
N GLY A 18 -14.46 -60.88 2.14
CA GLY A 18 -15.18 -59.82 1.46
C GLY A 18 -15.62 -58.73 2.44
N GLN A 19 -14.78 -57.69 2.55
CA GLN A 19 -15.20 -56.33 2.86
C GLN A 19 -15.67 -56.06 4.31
N GLN A 20 -14.72 -56.04 5.26
CA GLN A 20 -14.86 -55.14 6.42
C GLN A 20 -14.74 -53.70 5.89
N ASN A 21 -15.85 -53.11 5.42
CA ASN A 21 -15.90 -51.69 5.06
C ASN A 21 -15.70 -50.87 6.33
N GLN A 22 -14.48 -50.37 6.54
CA GLN A 22 -14.22 -49.34 7.56
C GLN A 22 -14.96 -48.05 7.18
N PRO A 23 -15.50 -47.29 8.15
CA PRO A 23 -16.29 -46.10 7.86
C PRO A 23 -15.43 -45.03 7.18
N LYS A 24 -15.97 -44.44 6.11
CA LYS A 24 -15.40 -43.26 5.44
C LYS A 24 -15.81 -41.99 6.17
N VAL A 25 -14.82 -41.16 6.51
CA VAL A 25 -15.06 -39.95 7.31
C VAL A 25 -14.91 -38.70 6.45
N GLY A 26 -15.97 -37.91 6.35
CA GLY A 26 -15.97 -36.59 5.76
C GLY A 26 -15.76 -35.50 6.81
N LEU A 27 -14.99 -34.47 6.47
CA LEU A 27 -14.82 -33.27 7.30
C LEU A 27 -15.36 -32.04 6.58
N VAL A 28 -16.25 -31.29 7.22
CA VAL A 28 -16.81 -30.05 6.68
C VAL A 28 -16.44 -28.88 7.58
N LEU A 29 -15.76 -27.88 7.02
CA LEU A 29 -15.31 -26.68 7.73
C LEU A 29 -16.05 -25.44 7.22
N SER A 30 -16.91 -24.87 8.05
CA SER A 30 -17.67 -23.66 7.69
C SER A 30 -16.82 -22.41 7.53
N GLY A 31 -17.38 -21.39 6.86
CA GLY A 31 -16.80 -20.05 6.82
C GLY A 31 -17.12 -19.23 8.07
N GLY A 32 -16.24 -18.29 8.41
CA GLY A 32 -16.41 -17.39 9.57
C GLY A 32 -15.37 -16.29 9.69
N GLY A 33 -14.62 -16.01 8.61
CA GLY A 33 -13.50 -15.06 8.63
C GLY A 33 -12.47 -15.44 9.70
N ALA A 34 -12.08 -14.48 10.55
CA ALA A 34 -11.15 -14.70 11.65
C ALA A 34 -11.54 -15.87 12.57
N LYS A 35 -12.85 -16.11 12.77
CA LYS A 35 -13.35 -17.17 13.65
C LYS A 35 -12.97 -18.58 13.18
N GLY A 36 -12.69 -18.73 11.88
CA GLY A 36 -12.22 -19.98 11.30
C GLY A 36 -10.92 -20.50 11.91
N PHE A 37 -10.14 -19.68 12.62
CA PHE A 37 -8.96 -20.15 13.34
C PHE A 37 -9.29 -21.23 14.38
N ALA A 38 -10.52 -21.27 14.90
CA ALA A 38 -10.97 -22.32 15.81
C ALA A 38 -10.97 -23.72 15.18
N HIS A 39 -11.09 -23.83 13.84
CA HIS A 39 -11.00 -25.11 13.11
C HIS A 39 -9.68 -25.84 13.39
N ILE A 40 -8.59 -25.08 13.58
CA ILE A 40 -7.23 -25.62 13.73
C ILE A 40 -7.13 -26.48 15.00
N ALA A 41 -7.82 -26.09 16.07
CA ALA A 41 -7.84 -26.87 17.30
C ALA A 41 -8.58 -28.20 17.13
N VAL A 42 -9.66 -28.23 16.35
CA VAL A 42 -10.36 -29.48 16.02
C VAL A 42 -9.46 -30.40 15.18
N LEU A 43 -8.75 -29.83 14.18
CA LEU A 43 -7.78 -30.59 13.38
C LEU A 43 -6.64 -31.17 14.25
N LYS A 44 -6.22 -30.48 15.31
CA LYS A 44 -5.22 -30.99 16.26
C LYS A 44 -5.72 -32.23 17.00
N GLU A 45 -6.94 -32.22 17.50
CA GLU A 45 -7.51 -33.39 18.20
C GLU A 45 -7.80 -34.55 17.23
N ILE A 46 -8.19 -34.27 15.98
CA ILE A 46 -8.29 -35.26 14.89
C ILE A 46 -6.92 -35.90 14.62
N ASP A 47 -5.87 -35.09 14.46
CA ASP A 47 -4.49 -35.54 14.25
C ASP A 47 -3.99 -36.42 15.41
N LYS A 48 -4.23 -35.99 16.64
CA LYS A 48 -3.82 -36.68 17.87
C LYS A 48 -4.56 -38.01 18.09
N ALA A 49 -5.85 -38.07 17.76
CA ALA A 49 -6.62 -39.32 17.78
C ALA A 49 -6.24 -40.25 16.62
N GLY A 50 -5.65 -39.70 15.55
CA GLY A 50 -5.28 -40.44 14.35
C GLY A 50 -6.50 -40.86 13.53
N VAL A 51 -7.54 -40.03 13.49
CA VAL A 51 -8.71 -40.23 12.61
C VAL A 51 -8.27 -40.01 11.16
N GLN A 52 -8.58 -40.96 10.28
CA GLN A 52 -8.37 -40.81 8.85
C GLN A 52 -9.55 -40.08 8.24
N ILE A 53 -9.29 -38.89 7.67
CA ILE A 53 -10.27 -38.15 6.88
C ILE A 53 -10.18 -38.59 5.42
N ASP A 54 -11.31 -38.94 4.81
CA ASP A 54 -11.40 -39.44 3.43
C ASP A 54 -11.85 -38.37 2.43
N TYR A 55 -12.48 -37.29 2.91
CA TYR A 55 -12.86 -36.14 2.09
C TYR A 55 -12.98 -34.88 2.95
N ILE A 56 -12.56 -33.72 2.42
CA ILE A 56 -12.71 -32.43 3.08
C ILE A 56 -13.54 -31.48 2.22
N ALA A 57 -14.48 -30.78 2.84
CA ALA A 57 -15.17 -29.64 2.27
C ALA A 57 -14.89 -28.41 3.10
N GLY A 58 -14.77 -27.24 2.46
CA GLY A 58 -14.65 -26.00 3.19
C GLY A 58 -15.24 -24.80 2.49
N THR A 59 -15.60 -23.80 3.30
CA THR A 59 -16.10 -22.51 2.82
C THR A 59 -15.30 -21.37 3.46
N SER A 60 -14.91 -20.36 2.68
CA SER A 60 -14.17 -19.19 3.17
C SER A 60 -12.88 -19.56 3.94
N MET A 61 -12.70 -19.09 5.18
CA MET A 61 -11.58 -19.50 6.03
C MET A 61 -11.53 -21.02 6.27
N GLY A 62 -12.69 -21.69 6.34
CA GLY A 62 -12.77 -23.16 6.40
C GLY A 62 -12.24 -23.82 5.13
N ALA A 63 -12.43 -23.21 3.95
CA ALA A 63 -11.82 -23.67 2.70
C ALA A 63 -10.30 -23.52 2.74
N ILE A 64 -9.77 -22.39 3.24
CA ILE A 64 -8.32 -22.14 3.32
C ILE A 64 -7.65 -23.15 4.26
N ILE A 65 -8.18 -23.31 5.48
CA ILE A 65 -7.67 -24.26 6.48
C ILE A 65 -7.84 -25.70 5.98
N GLY A 66 -9.00 -26.04 5.46
CA GLY A 66 -9.31 -27.36 4.91
C GLY A 66 -8.43 -27.70 3.71
N GLY A 67 -8.16 -26.74 2.82
CA GLY A 67 -7.29 -26.90 1.67
C GLY A 67 -5.83 -27.14 2.06
N LEU A 68 -5.32 -26.41 3.07
CA LEU A 68 -3.99 -26.66 3.63
C LEU A 68 -3.90 -28.07 4.21
N TYR A 69 -4.87 -28.46 5.04
CA TYR A 69 -4.90 -29.79 5.64
C TYR A 69 -5.04 -30.90 4.58
N ALA A 70 -5.90 -30.71 3.59
CA ALA A 70 -6.07 -31.60 2.44
C ALA A 70 -4.80 -31.77 1.60
N SER A 71 -3.99 -30.71 1.52
CA SER A 71 -2.71 -30.71 0.82
C SER A 71 -1.60 -31.41 1.60
N GLY A 72 -1.82 -31.78 2.87
CA GLY A 72 -0.87 -32.51 3.71
C GLY A 72 -0.16 -31.68 4.77
N TYR A 73 -0.62 -30.45 5.03
CA TYR A 73 -0.15 -29.68 6.19
C TYR A 73 -0.70 -30.30 7.48
N SER A 74 0.13 -30.44 8.51
CA SER A 74 -0.33 -30.81 9.85
C SER A 74 -1.05 -29.63 10.52
N ALA A 75 -1.94 -29.92 11.47
CA ALA A 75 -2.64 -28.87 12.21
C ALA A 75 -1.67 -27.88 12.91
N ASN A 76 -0.53 -28.38 13.41
CA ASN A 76 0.54 -27.56 14.00
C ASN A 76 1.21 -26.62 12.98
N GLN A 77 1.43 -27.09 11.74
CA GLN A 77 1.98 -26.21 10.69
C GLN A 77 0.98 -25.12 10.30
N ILE A 78 -0.31 -25.46 10.21
CA ILE A 78 -1.37 -24.49 9.91
C ILE A 78 -1.45 -23.44 11.03
N GLU A 79 -1.46 -23.85 12.29
CA GLU A 79 -1.42 -22.92 13.44
C GLU A 79 -0.23 -21.97 13.35
N LYS A 80 0.97 -22.50 13.09
CA LYS A 80 2.18 -21.69 12.94
C LYS A 80 2.04 -20.63 11.84
N ILE A 81 1.53 -21.01 10.67
CA ILE A 81 1.27 -20.08 9.55
C ILE A 81 0.34 -18.95 9.99
N ILE A 82 -0.75 -19.26 10.69
CA ILE A 82 -1.72 -18.25 11.17
C ILE A 82 -1.10 -17.33 12.23
N LEU A 83 -0.29 -17.88 13.14
CA LEU A 83 0.38 -17.09 14.17
C LEU A 83 1.46 -16.17 13.61
N GLU A 84 2.15 -16.56 12.54
CA GLU A 84 3.19 -15.77 11.89
C GLU A 84 2.64 -14.76 10.86
N THR A 85 1.40 -14.94 10.39
CA THR A 85 0.77 -14.05 9.41
C THR A 85 0.26 -12.75 10.05
N ASP A 86 0.63 -11.61 9.45
CA ASP A 86 0.03 -10.30 9.70
C ASP A 86 -1.19 -10.10 8.80
N PHE A 87 -2.38 -10.43 9.36
CA PHE A 87 -3.64 -10.34 8.63
C PHE A 87 -4.09 -8.91 8.35
N GLU A 88 -3.66 -7.92 9.13
CA GLU A 88 -4.04 -6.53 8.88
C GLU A 88 -3.42 -6.05 7.56
N THR A 89 -2.11 -6.22 7.42
CA THR A 89 -1.38 -5.90 6.19
C THR A 89 -1.83 -6.77 5.02
N LEU A 90 -2.09 -8.06 5.26
CA LEU A 90 -2.54 -9.01 4.24
C LEU A 90 -3.89 -8.61 3.64
N LEU A 91 -4.87 -8.27 4.47
CA LEU A 91 -6.25 -8.05 4.04
C LEU A 91 -6.49 -6.65 3.51
N ARG A 92 -5.76 -5.64 3.98
CA ARG A 92 -5.91 -4.25 3.51
C ARG A 92 -5.06 -3.93 2.28
N ASP A 93 -4.22 -4.86 1.82
CA ASP A 93 -3.22 -4.62 0.77
C ASP A 93 -2.37 -3.35 1.07
N ILE A 94 -2.09 -3.07 2.35
CA ILE A 94 -1.25 -1.93 2.75
C ILE A 94 0.17 -2.24 2.29
N LEU A 95 0.71 -1.39 1.41
CA LEU A 95 2.06 -1.52 0.92
C LEU A 95 2.95 -0.48 1.60
N PRO A 96 4.15 -0.86 2.06
CA PRO A 96 5.08 0.10 2.62
C PRO A 96 5.44 1.16 1.57
N ARG A 97 5.65 2.42 2.00
CA ARG A 97 5.97 3.54 1.10
C ARG A 97 7.17 3.26 0.18
N ASN A 98 8.12 2.43 0.62
CA ASN A 98 9.27 2.03 -0.19
C ASN A 98 8.89 1.23 -1.45
N ALA A 99 7.70 0.61 -1.48
CA ALA A 99 7.15 -0.09 -2.62
C ALA A 99 6.57 0.87 -3.65
N ALA A 100 6.18 2.10 -3.29
CA ALA A 100 5.72 3.10 -4.25
C ALA A 100 6.85 3.49 -5.22
N SER A 101 6.49 3.80 -6.46
CA SER A 101 7.41 4.38 -7.44
C SER A 101 7.85 5.78 -6.99
N PHE A 102 8.97 6.24 -7.54
CA PHE A 102 9.49 7.58 -7.20
C PHE A 102 8.49 8.69 -7.57
N PHE A 103 7.83 8.56 -8.73
CA PHE A 103 6.79 9.50 -9.15
C PHE A 103 5.61 9.56 -8.17
N GLU A 104 5.15 8.39 -7.69
CA GLU A 104 4.06 8.33 -6.70
C GLU A 104 4.44 9.03 -5.38
N LYS A 105 5.67 8.81 -4.89
CA LYS A 105 6.18 9.49 -3.69
C LYS A 105 6.24 11.00 -3.86
N GLU A 106 6.68 11.48 -5.02
CA GLU A 106 6.85 12.91 -5.29
C GLU A 106 5.49 13.62 -5.45
N PHE A 107 4.51 13.00 -6.13
CA PHE A 107 3.30 13.70 -6.59
C PHE A 107 1.99 13.24 -5.95
N GLU A 108 1.89 12.04 -5.37
CA GLU A 108 0.58 11.48 -5.01
C GLU A 108 0.23 11.55 -3.51
N GLU A 109 1.20 11.79 -2.64
CA GLU A 109 1.00 11.84 -1.18
C GLU A 109 0.48 13.22 -0.71
N LYS A 110 -0.69 13.62 -1.24
CA LYS A 110 -1.34 14.93 -0.98
C LYS A 110 -2.81 14.84 -0.57
N THR A 111 -3.38 13.64 -0.53
CA THR A 111 -4.80 13.41 -0.23
C THR A 111 -4.99 12.03 0.39
N SER A 112 -5.96 11.87 1.29
CA SER A 112 -6.34 10.55 1.85
C SER A 112 -7.53 9.91 1.13
N ILE A 113 -8.33 10.71 0.41
CA ILE A 113 -9.54 10.25 -0.29
C ILE A 113 -9.28 10.29 -1.79
N THR A 114 -9.39 9.13 -2.44
CA THR A 114 -9.29 8.97 -3.89
C THR A 114 -10.47 8.14 -4.38
N LEU A 115 -11.21 8.67 -5.35
CA LEU A 115 -12.39 8.04 -5.91
C LEU A 115 -12.11 7.62 -7.37
N PRO A 116 -12.37 6.36 -7.74
CA PRO A 116 -12.19 5.90 -9.10
C PRO A 116 -13.21 6.55 -10.04
N VAL A 117 -12.77 6.88 -11.26
CA VAL A 117 -13.63 7.36 -12.33
C VAL A 117 -13.68 6.31 -13.43
N THR A 118 -14.88 5.78 -13.67
CA THR A 118 -15.13 4.80 -14.72
C THR A 118 -16.12 5.37 -15.72
N LYS A 119 -15.72 5.47 -17.00
CA LYS A 119 -16.56 6.01 -18.08
C LYS A 119 -17.16 7.39 -17.74
N GLY A 120 -16.36 8.27 -17.13
CA GLY A 120 -16.76 9.63 -16.75
C GLY A 120 -17.63 9.73 -15.49
N LYS A 121 -17.95 8.62 -14.81
CA LYS A 121 -18.69 8.63 -13.55
C LYS A 121 -17.76 8.37 -12.37
N ILE A 122 -17.85 9.22 -11.35
CA ILE A 122 -17.18 9.02 -10.07
C ILE A 122 -17.90 7.86 -9.35
N GLY A 123 -17.15 6.83 -8.99
CA GLY A 123 -17.66 5.66 -8.27
C GLY A 123 -17.05 5.54 -6.89
N LEU A 124 -17.57 4.59 -6.11
CA LEU A 124 -16.92 4.10 -4.90
C LEU A 124 -16.01 2.91 -5.27
N PRO A 125 -14.90 2.70 -4.53
CA PRO A 125 -14.11 1.48 -4.68
C PRO A 125 -14.97 0.24 -4.42
N ARG A 126 -14.72 -0.84 -5.17
CA ARG A 126 -15.51 -2.09 -5.09
C ARG A 126 -15.29 -2.86 -3.79
N ALA A 127 -14.11 -2.74 -3.22
CA ALA A 127 -13.70 -3.35 -1.96
C ALA A 127 -12.58 -2.52 -1.33
N ILE A 128 -12.30 -2.77 -0.06
CA ILE A 128 -11.17 -2.17 0.66
C ILE A 128 -9.84 -2.61 0.04
N SER A 129 -9.78 -3.85 -0.46
CA SER A 129 -8.56 -4.49 -0.96
C SER A 129 -8.80 -5.26 -2.24
N LYS A 130 -7.78 -5.30 -3.12
CA LYS A 130 -7.80 -6.13 -4.33
C LYS A 130 -7.54 -7.60 -3.98
N GLY A 131 -6.96 -7.86 -2.81
CA GLY A 131 -6.63 -9.18 -2.28
C GLY A 131 -5.43 -9.81 -2.99
N GLN A 132 -4.49 -8.98 -3.44
CA GLN A 132 -3.27 -9.44 -4.10
C GLN A 132 -2.33 -10.09 -3.09
N ASN A 133 -2.22 -9.54 -1.87
CA ASN A 133 -1.40 -10.14 -0.82
C ASN A 133 -1.93 -11.52 -0.40
N VAL A 134 -3.25 -11.67 -0.26
CA VAL A 134 -3.90 -12.97 -0.02
C VAL A 134 -3.59 -13.96 -1.15
N THR A 135 -3.66 -13.51 -2.40
CA THR A 135 -3.32 -14.34 -3.57
C THR A 135 -1.87 -14.81 -3.52
N ASN A 136 -0.93 -13.91 -3.22
CA ASN A 136 0.49 -14.25 -3.11
C ASN A 136 0.75 -15.28 -2.00
N LEU A 137 0.15 -15.08 -0.82
CA LEU A 137 0.27 -16.03 0.29
C LEU A 137 -0.25 -17.42 -0.10
N LEU A 138 -1.41 -17.50 -0.76
CA LEU A 138 -1.94 -18.79 -1.22
C LEU A 138 -1.03 -19.44 -2.28
N LEU A 139 -0.48 -18.66 -3.22
CA LEU A 139 0.48 -19.19 -4.21
C LEU A 139 1.77 -19.71 -3.54
N GLU A 140 2.22 -19.11 -2.44
CA GLU A 140 3.36 -19.59 -1.65
C GLU A 140 3.03 -20.87 -0.89
N LEU A 141 1.89 -20.89 -0.19
CA LEU A 141 1.48 -22.02 0.65
C LEU A 141 1.13 -23.27 -0.16
N PHE A 142 0.75 -23.14 -1.43
CA PHE A 142 0.39 -24.29 -2.26
C PHE A 142 1.44 -24.60 -3.36
N ASP A 143 2.69 -24.14 -3.23
CA ASP A 143 3.79 -24.44 -4.17
C ASP A 143 3.91 -25.95 -4.43
N ALA A 144 3.85 -26.76 -3.37
CA ALA A 144 3.99 -28.21 -3.46
C ALA A 144 2.82 -28.90 -4.20
N SER A 145 1.68 -28.22 -4.36
CA SER A 145 0.46 -28.74 -4.99
C SER A 145 0.10 -27.99 -6.27
N GLU A 146 0.99 -27.15 -6.81
CA GLU A 146 0.70 -26.31 -7.99
C GLU A 146 0.30 -27.13 -9.23
N GLU A 147 0.88 -28.32 -9.40
CA GLU A 147 0.58 -29.21 -10.53
C GLU A 147 -0.75 -29.98 -10.37
N ILE A 148 -1.33 -29.99 -9.15
CA ILE A 148 -2.57 -30.71 -8.86
C ILE A 148 -3.77 -29.82 -9.24
N THR A 149 -4.30 -30.07 -10.43
CA THR A 149 -5.47 -29.35 -10.97
C THR A 149 -6.80 -30.06 -10.71
N ASP A 150 -6.76 -31.30 -10.21
CA ASP A 150 -7.94 -32.09 -9.84
C ASP A 150 -7.84 -32.38 -8.35
N PHE A 151 -8.72 -31.77 -7.56
CA PHE A 151 -8.62 -31.76 -6.09
C PHE A 151 -8.91 -33.13 -5.48
N SER A 152 -9.46 -34.09 -6.25
CA SER A 152 -9.56 -35.49 -5.83
C SER A 152 -8.20 -36.18 -5.69
N LYS A 153 -7.14 -35.62 -6.29
CA LYS A 153 -5.77 -36.15 -6.26
C LYS A 153 -4.88 -35.53 -5.18
N LEU A 154 -5.41 -34.59 -4.39
CA LEU A 154 -4.73 -34.11 -3.19
C LEU A 154 -4.55 -35.28 -2.19
N PRO A 155 -3.61 -35.17 -1.23
CA PRO A 155 -3.44 -36.18 -0.18
C PRO A 155 -4.75 -36.58 0.51
N ILE A 156 -5.68 -35.64 0.68
CA ILE A 156 -7.08 -35.89 1.01
C ILE A 156 -7.94 -35.20 -0.05
N PRO A 157 -8.88 -35.90 -0.72
CA PRO A 157 -9.82 -35.28 -1.66
C PRO A 157 -10.53 -34.05 -1.07
N PHE A 158 -10.66 -33.00 -1.88
CA PHE A 158 -11.16 -31.70 -1.41
C PHE A 158 -12.14 -31.05 -2.39
N PHE A 159 -13.11 -30.31 -1.85
CA PHE A 159 -13.84 -29.29 -2.60
C PHE A 159 -14.09 -28.04 -1.74
N CYS A 160 -14.29 -26.89 -2.39
CA CYS A 160 -14.75 -25.69 -1.71
C CYS A 160 -15.95 -25.06 -2.40
N ILE A 161 -16.66 -24.21 -1.64
CA ILE A 161 -17.81 -23.47 -2.13
C ILE A 161 -17.40 -22.03 -2.43
N ALA A 162 -17.86 -21.51 -3.55
CA ALA A 162 -17.92 -20.08 -3.84
C ALA A 162 -19.36 -19.67 -4.18
N THR A 163 -19.63 -18.38 -4.17
CA THR A 163 -20.94 -17.84 -4.56
C THR A 163 -20.80 -17.07 -5.88
N ASP A 164 -21.65 -17.37 -6.85
CA ASP A 164 -21.74 -16.58 -8.07
C ASP A 164 -22.50 -15.28 -7.79
N VAL A 165 -21.84 -14.14 -7.99
CA VAL A 165 -22.43 -12.81 -7.72
C VAL A 165 -23.63 -12.52 -8.62
N GLU A 166 -23.65 -13.05 -9.85
CA GLU A 166 -24.71 -12.75 -10.81
C GLU A 166 -26.01 -13.48 -10.48
N THR A 167 -25.93 -14.66 -9.89
CA THR A 167 -27.09 -15.53 -9.62
C THR A 167 -27.39 -15.71 -8.13
N GLY A 168 -26.44 -15.43 -7.25
CA GLY A 168 -26.48 -15.79 -5.84
C GLY A 168 -26.36 -17.30 -5.57
N GLY A 169 -26.10 -18.11 -6.60
CA GLY A 169 -26.04 -19.57 -6.52
C GLY A 169 -24.72 -20.11 -6.00
N GLU A 170 -24.76 -21.30 -5.41
CA GLU A 170 -23.56 -22.02 -4.99
C GLU A 170 -22.78 -22.56 -6.19
N VAL A 171 -21.45 -22.45 -6.12
CA VAL A 171 -20.51 -23.00 -7.09
C VAL A 171 -19.55 -23.91 -6.36
N VAL A 172 -19.65 -25.22 -6.62
CA VAL A 172 -18.72 -26.23 -6.08
C VAL A 172 -17.48 -26.26 -6.94
N ILE A 173 -16.31 -26.03 -6.33
CA ILE A 173 -15.02 -26.01 -7.02
C ILE A 173 -14.21 -27.23 -6.59
N GLU A 174 -13.98 -28.14 -7.54
CA GLU A 174 -13.26 -29.40 -7.34
C GLU A 174 -12.01 -29.53 -8.24
N LYS A 175 -11.78 -28.53 -9.09
CA LYS A 175 -10.69 -28.53 -10.08
C LYS A 175 -10.22 -27.11 -10.40
N GLY A 176 -9.08 -27.02 -11.08
CA GLY A 176 -8.43 -25.78 -11.47
C GLY A 176 -7.27 -25.42 -10.54
N SER A 177 -6.95 -24.13 -10.44
CA SER A 177 -5.92 -23.64 -9.53
C SER A 177 -6.46 -23.61 -8.10
N LEU A 178 -5.94 -24.47 -7.21
CA LEU A 178 -6.35 -24.53 -5.80
C LEU A 178 -6.21 -23.15 -5.11
N PRO A 179 -5.09 -22.41 -5.23
CA PRO A 179 -5.00 -21.04 -4.70
C PRO A 179 -6.12 -20.10 -5.16
N MET A 180 -6.53 -20.19 -6.43
CA MET A 180 -7.61 -19.36 -6.98
C MET A 180 -8.99 -19.79 -6.52
N ALA A 181 -9.23 -21.10 -6.38
CA ALA A 181 -10.45 -21.64 -5.79
C ALA A 181 -10.62 -21.16 -4.34
N LEU A 182 -9.54 -21.24 -3.54
CA LEU A 182 -9.52 -20.77 -2.16
C LEU A 182 -9.67 -19.24 -2.06
N ARG A 183 -8.97 -18.48 -2.92
CA ARG A 183 -9.11 -17.02 -2.98
C ARG A 183 -10.53 -16.61 -3.35
N ALA A 184 -11.20 -17.32 -4.26
CA ALA A 184 -12.60 -17.08 -4.60
C ALA A 184 -13.53 -17.39 -3.42
N SER A 185 -13.40 -18.59 -2.83
CA SER A 185 -14.19 -19.04 -1.68
C SER A 185 -14.07 -18.12 -0.45
N GLY A 186 -12.90 -17.49 -0.25
CA GLY A 186 -12.64 -16.53 0.83
C GLY A 186 -12.74 -15.05 0.43
N SER A 187 -13.34 -14.72 -0.72
CA SER A 187 -13.54 -13.33 -1.17
C SER A 187 -14.70 -12.65 -0.41
N PHE A 188 -14.51 -12.41 0.88
CA PHE A 188 -15.54 -11.80 1.72
C PHE A 188 -16.01 -10.44 1.16
N PRO A 189 -17.33 -10.24 0.93
CA PRO A 189 -17.87 -9.00 0.39
C PRO A 189 -17.40 -7.77 1.16
N THR A 190 -17.25 -6.63 0.47
CA THR A 190 -16.74 -5.33 0.98
C THR A 190 -15.24 -5.31 1.35
N LEU A 191 -14.65 -6.43 1.75
CA LEU A 191 -13.24 -6.51 2.14
C LEU A 191 -12.34 -6.80 0.94
N LEU A 192 -12.65 -7.84 0.18
CA LEU A 192 -11.82 -8.32 -0.92
C LEU A 192 -12.57 -8.25 -2.26
N ASN A 193 -11.86 -7.86 -3.33
CA ASN A 193 -12.43 -7.89 -4.67
C ASN A 193 -12.89 -9.33 -5.06
N PRO A 194 -14.02 -9.45 -5.77
CA PRO A 194 -14.47 -10.71 -6.37
C PRO A 194 -13.45 -11.28 -7.36
N VAL A 195 -13.45 -12.60 -7.49
CA VAL A 195 -12.54 -13.36 -8.37
C VAL A 195 -13.29 -13.84 -9.59
N VAL A 196 -12.78 -13.55 -10.79
CA VAL A 196 -13.28 -14.20 -12.01
C VAL A 196 -12.60 -15.55 -12.17
N LEU A 197 -13.39 -16.62 -12.20
CA LEU A 197 -12.97 -18.01 -12.41
C LEU A 197 -13.97 -18.70 -13.36
N ASP A 198 -13.47 -19.34 -14.41
CA ASP A 198 -14.28 -20.02 -15.44
C ASP A 198 -15.46 -19.18 -16.00
N GLY A 199 -15.21 -17.88 -16.19
CA GLY A 199 -16.21 -16.92 -16.70
C GLY A 199 -17.21 -16.41 -15.67
N LYS A 200 -17.23 -16.95 -14.45
CA LYS A 200 -18.12 -16.51 -13.37
C LYS A 200 -17.44 -15.50 -12.46
N LEU A 201 -18.19 -14.52 -11.96
CA LEU A 201 -17.72 -13.58 -10.94
C LEU A 201 -18.04 -14.14 -9.56
N LEU A 202 -17.03 -14.62 -8.86
CA LEU A 202 -17.17 -15.36 -7.61
C LEU A 202 -16.81 -14.50 -6.39
N VAL A 203 -17.62 -14.64 -5.33
CA VAL A 203 -17.36 -14.13 -3.98
C VAL A 203 -17.39 -15.27 -2.96
N ASP A 204 -17.26 -14.90 -1.69
CA ASP A 204 -17.27 -15.82 -0.56
C ASP A 204 -18.39 -16.86 -0.64
N GLY A 205 -18.02 -18.13 -0.48
CA GLY A 205 -18.98 -19.24 -0.56
C GLY A 205 -20.01 -19.24 0.55
N GLY A 206 -19.71 -18.56 1.66
CA GLY A 206 -20.59 -18.47 2.81
C GLY A 206 -21.94 -17.87 2.44
N VAL A 207 -21.97 -16.95 1.49
CA VAL A 207 -23.19 -16.28 1.03
C VAL A 207 -24.21 -17.29 0.46
N ALA A 208 -23.76 -18.31 -0.27
CA ALA A 208 -24.65 -19.31 -0.87
C ALA A 208 -24.76 -20.61 -0.08
N ASN A 209 -23.66 -21.13 0.49
CA ASN A 209 -23.64 -22.36 1.28
C ASN A 209 -22.42 -22.38 2.22
N ASN A 210 -22.61 -21.88 3.43
CA ASN A 210 -21.54 -21.80 4.41
C ASN A 210 -21.18 -23.15 5.04
N PHE A 211 -22.09 -24.13 5.04
CA PHE A 211 -21.90 -25.42 5.68
C PHE A 211 -22.41 -26.59 4.80
N PRO A 212 -21.64 -27.01 3.77
CA PRO A 212 -22.10 -27.91 2.70
C PRO A 212 -22.13 -29.41 3.12
N ILE A 213 -22.93 -29.74 4.13
CA ILE A 213 -23.06 -31.11 4.68
C ILE A 213 -23.73 -32.06 3.68
N ASP A 214 -24.81 -31.62 3.03
CA ASP A 214 -25.51 -32.35 1.98
C ASP A 214 -24.59 -32.81 0.84
N LEU A 215 -23.75 -31.92 0.34
CA LEU A 215 -22.77 -32.21 -0.71
C LEU A 215 -21.72 -33.23 -0.23
N MET A 216 -21.30 -33.13 1.03
CA MET A 216 -20.38 -34.11 1.64
C MET A 216 -21.03 -35.50 1.73
N LYS A 217 -22.29 -35.59 2.18
CA LYS A 217 -23.03 -36.86 2.21
C LYS A 217 -23.22 -37.46 0.81
N ALA A 218 -23.47 -36.62 -0.20
CA ALA A 218 -23.55 -37.06 -1.59
C ALA A 218 -22.24 -37.67 -2.13
N LYS A 219 -21.08 -37.39 -1.50
CA LYS A 219 -19.78 -38.04 -1.81
C LYS A 219 -19.63 -39.44 -1.18
N GLY A 220 -20.66 -39.94 -0.48
CA GLY A 220 -20.68 -41.29 0.08
C GLY A 220 -19.81 -41.45 1.33
N MET A 221 -19.78 -40.42 2.18
CA MET A 221 -19.16 -40.50 3.51
C MET A 221 -20.14 -41.10 4.51
N ASP A 222 -19.67 -42.05 5.32
CA ASP A 222 -20.49 -42.75 6.31
C ASP A 222 -20.65 -41.93 7.60
N ILE A 223 -19.63 -41.15 7.95
CA ILE A 223 -19.60 -40.25 9.11
C ILE A 223 -19.17 -38.86 8.64
N VAL A 224 -19.97 -37.84 8.94
CA VAL A 224 -19.63 -36.44 8.66
C VAL A 224 -19.35 -35.69 9.97
N ILE A 225 -18.10 -35.24 10.11
CA ILE A 225 -17.68 -34.30 11.14
C ILE A 225 -17.84 -32.90 10.58
N GLY A 226 -18.70 -32.10 11.19
CA GLY A 226 -18.91 -30.71 10.81
C GLY A 226 -18.40 -29.76 11.89
N VAL A 227 -17.53 -28.83 11.52
CA VAL A 227 -17.05 -27.75 12.39
C VAL A 227 -17.70 -26.44 11.96
N ASP A 228 -18.58 -25.93 12.83
CA ASP A 228 -19.32 -24.69 12.60
C ASP A 228 -18.72 -23.53 13.40
N VAL A 229 -18.28 -22.48 12.71
CA VAL A 229 -17.75 -21.22 13.28
C VAL A 229 -18.62 -20.02 12.89
N GLU A 230 -19.89 -20.26 12.60
CA GLU A 230 -20.87 -19.19 12.41
C GLU A 230 -21.13 -18.44 13.72
N GLY A 231 -21.28 -17.12 13.61
CA GLY A 231 -21.62 -16.29 14.76
C GLY A 231 -23.11 -16.03 14.88
N ARG A 232 -23.46 -15.11 15.78
CA ARG A 232 -24.77 -14.47 15.82
C ARG A 232 -24.77 -13.21 14.96
N LEU A 233 -25.98 -12.81 14.58
CA LEU A 233 -26.26 -11.52 13.98
C LEU A 233 -25.94 -10.39 14.96
N PHE A 234 -25.49 -9.24 14.46
CA PHE A 234 -25.14 -8.08 15.28
C PHE A 234 -26.36 -7.49 16.00
N GLU A 235 -26.14 -7.06 17.24
CA GLU A 235 -27.07 -6.23 18.00
C GLU A 235 -27.11 -4.80 17.45
N LYS A 236 -28.20 -4.08 17.71
CA LYS A 236 -28.46 -2.73 17.18
C LYS A 236 -27.30 -1.77 17.47
N GLU A 237 -26.70 -1.89 18.65
CA GLU A 237 -25.64 -1.03 19.15
C GLU A 237 -24.33 -1.19 18.36
N LYS A 238 -24.13 -2.34 17.70
CA LYS A 238 -22.96 -2.63 16.86
C LYS A 238 -23.16 -2.24 15.38
N LEU A 239 -24.36 -1.84 14.96
CA LEU A 239 -24.69 -1.45 13.58
C LEU A 239 -24.46 0.05 13.33
N THR A 240 -23.24 0.53 13.59
CA THR A 240 -22.91 1.97 13.59
C THR A 240 -22.47 2.53 12.23
N SER A 241 -22.30 1.68 11.21
CA SER A 241 -21.80 2.08 9.90
C SER A 241 -22.52 1.37 8.74
N ALA A 242 -22.49 1.98 7.56
CA ALA A 242 -23.03 1.37 6.34
C ALA A 242 -22.38 0.00 6.03
N ILE A 243 -21.08 -0.15 6.28
CA ILE A 243 -20.36 -1.41 6.11
C ILE A 243 -20.86 -2.45 7.11
N ALA A 244 -21.06 -2.08 8.39
CA ALA A 244 -21.60 -3.00 9.39
C ALA A 244 -23.01 -3.49 9.02
N ILE A 245 -23.85 -2.60 8.49
CA ILE A 245 -25.19 -2.94 8.00
C ILE A 245 -25.12 -3.87 6.78
N LEU A 246 -24.25 -3.61 5.81
CA LEU A 246 -24.07 -4.50 4.65
C LEU A 246 -23.57 -5.88 5.06
N ASN A 247 -22.62 -5.97 5.99
CA ASN A 247 -22.12 -7.25 6.51
C ASN A 247 -23.21 -8.03 7.26
N GLN A 248 -24.09 -7.33 7.99
CA GLN A 248 -25.26 -7.94 8.62
C GLN A 248 -26.20 -8.55 7.58
N ILE A 249 -26.49 -7.82 6.49
CA ILE A 249 -27.34 -8.31 5.38
C ILE A 249 -26.77 -9.59 4.79
N VAL A 250 -25.48 -9.61 4.50
CA VAL A 250 -24.79 -10.81 3.99
C VAL A 250 -24.88 -11.98 4.99
N SER A 251 -24.67 -11.72 6.28
CA SER A 251 -24.68 -12.75 7.32
C SER A 251 -26.04 -13.45 7.49
N TYR A 252 -27.17 -12.77 7.24
CA TYR A 252 -28.50 -13.43 7.26
C TYR A 252 -28.56 -14.61 6.30
N GLN A 253 -28.06 -14.41 5.08
CA GLN A 253 -28.11 -15.45 4.05
C GLN A 253 -27.20 -16.63 4.44
N MET A 254 -26.01 -16.34 4.96
CA MET A 254 -25.04 -17.34 5.41
C MET A 254 -25.63 -18.27 6.48
N TYR A 255 -26.21 -17.71 7.55
CA TYR A 255 -26.65 -18.50 8.71
C TYR A 255 -27.96 -19.24 8.47
N SER A 256 -28.86 -18.71 7.62
CA SER A 256 -30.18 -19.31 7.38
C SER A 256 -30.13 -20.69 6.73
N LYS A 257 -29.17 -20.94 5.82
CA LYS A 257 -29.05 -22.22 5.11
C LYS A 257 -28.39 -23.29 5.97
N SER A 258 -27.46 -22.89 6.84
CA SER A 258 -26.72 -23.79 7.72
C SER A 258 -27.59 -24.48 8.76
N GLU A 259 -28.64 -23.83 9.27
CA GLU A 259 -29.57 -24.45 10.24
C GLU A 259 -30.19 -25.76 9.74
N LYS A 260 -30.55 -25.84 8.45
CA LYS A 260 -31.09 -27.09 7.86
C LYS A 260 -30.01 -28.17 7.66
N GLN A 261 -28.76 -27.76 7.50
CA GLN A 261 -27.63 -28.67 7.28
C GLN A 261 -27.19 -29.32 8.61
N LYS A 262 -27.39 -28.63 9.75
CA LYS A 262 -27.09 -29.13 11.10
C LYS A 262 -27.84 -30.42 11.46
N GLU A 263 -29.06 -30.60 10.99
CA GLU A 263 -29.84 -31.82 11.25
C GLU A 263 -29.20 -33.08 10.62
N ASN A 264 -28.33 -32.88 9.62
CA ASN A 264 -27.73 -33.96 8.85
C ASN A 264 -26.25 -34.19 9.18
N VAL A 265 -25.71 -33.63 10.26
CA VAL A 265 -24.32 -33.88 10.67
C VAL A 265 -24.27 -34.97 11.75
N ASP A 266 -23.27 -35.86 11.66
CA ASP A 266 -23.13 -36.95 12.64
C ASP A 266 -22.37 -36.47 13.90
N ILE A 267 -21.36 -35.63 13.70
CA ILE A 267 -20.60 -34.99 14.78
C ILE A 267 -20.55 -33.49 14.53
N TYR A 268 -21.25 -32.74 15.37
CA TYR A 268 -21.30 -31.28 15.30
C TYR A 268 -20.37 -30.65 16.34
N VAL A 269 -19.32 -29.97 15.89
CA VAL A 269 -18.41 -29.21 16.74
C VAL A 269 -18.66 -27.72 16.52
N HIS A 270 -19.04 -27.00 17.57
CA HIS A 270 -19.37 -25.57 17.48
C HIS A 270 -18.69 -24.78 18.60
N PRO A 271 -17.49 -24.24 18.36
CA PRO A 271 -16.77 -23.44 19.35
C PRO A 271 -17.55 -22.19 19.77
N ASP A 272 -17.42 -21.78 21.03
CA ASP A 272 -18.05 -20.56 21.56
C ASP A 272 -17.29 -19.31 21.12
N ILE A 273 -17.69 -18.78 19.96
CA ILE A 273 -17.02 -17.72 19.20
C ILE A 273 -17.94 -16.51 18.93
N PHE A 274 -19.03 -16.37 19.68
CA PHE A 274 -20.03 -15.31 19.48
C PHE A 274 -19.50 -13.90 19.77
N ASP A 275 -18.47 -13.78 20.61
CA ASP A 275 -17.85 -12.51 20.98
C ASP A 275 -16.91 -11.94 19.90
N PHE A 276 -16.65 -12.71 18.83
CA PHE A 276 -15.74 -12.34 17.75
C PHE A 276 -16.49 -12.03 16.44
N ASN A 277 -16.01 -11.02 15.73
CA ASN A 277 -16.49 -10.66 14.40
C ASN A 277 -15.69 -11.41 13.32
N VAL A 278 -16.22 -11.44 12.10
CA VAL A 278 -15.55 -12.06 10.94
C VAL A 278 -14.25 -11.36 10.55
N VAL A 279 -14.01 -10.13 11.04
CA VAL A 279 -12.81 -9.32 10.77
C VAL A 279 -11.87 -9.14 11.97
N ASP A 280 -12.10 -9.82 13.09
CA ASP A 280 -11.27 -9.72 14.32
C ASP A 280 -9.99 -10.59 14.20
N PHE A 281 -9.21 -10.39 13.14
CA PHE A 281 -8.02 -11.21 12.84
C PHE A 281 -6.86 -11.00 13.83
N ASP A 282 -6.87 -9.88 14.57
CA ASP A 282 -5.95 -9.55 15.65
C ASP A 282 -6.14 -10.45 16.88
N LYS A 283 -7.35 -10.97 17.11
CA LYS A 283 -7.71 -11.83 18.24
C LYS A 283 -7.43 -13.32 18.03
N LYS A 284 -6.46 -13.65 17.16
CA LYS A 284 -6.17 -15.04 16.76
C LYS A 284 -5.91 -16.01 17.90
N LEU A 285 -5.22 -15.57 18.96
CA LEU A 285 -4.92 -16.41 20.13
C LEU A 285 -6.17 -16.75 20.94
N GLU A 286 -7.07 -15.79 21.12
CA GLU A 286 -8.33 -15.99 21.85
C GLU A 286 -9.27 -16.95 21.11
N ILE A 287 -9.36 -16.80 19.78
CA ILE A 287 -10.18 -17.66 18.92
C ILE A 287 -9.64 -19.10 18.92
N LEU A 288 -8.32 -19.28 18.83
CA LEU A 288 -7.69 -20.60 18.91
C LEU A 288 -8.01 -21.30 20.24
N GLU A 289 -7.96 -20.56 21.34
CA GLU A 289 -8.26 -21.10 22.67
C GLU A 289 -9.72 -21.54 22.80
N LYS A 290 -10.67 -20.75 22.27
CA LYS A 290 -12.08 -21.17 22.20
C LYS A 290 -12.26 -22.45 21.38
N GLY A 291 -11.54 -22.58 20.27
CA GLY A 291 -11.49 -23.82 19.49
C GLY A 291 -10.95 -25.00 20.30
N ARG A 292 -9.87 -24.80 21.08
CA ARG A 292 -9.25 -25.85 21.92
C ARG A 292 -10.22 -26.37 22.97
N ILE A 293 -10.86 -25.46 23.70
CA ILE A 293 -11.83 -25.79 24.76
C ILE A 293 -12.97 -26.65 24.19
N GLU A 294 -13.46 -26.34 22.99
CA GLU A 294 -14.53 -27.13 22.37
C GLU A 294 -14.02 -28.46 21.82
N ALA A 295 -12.89 -28.47 21.12
CA ALA A 295 -12.32 -29.68 20.52
C ALA A 295 -12.02 -30.78 21.55
N GLU A 296 -11.56 -30.40 22.75
CA GLU A 296 -11.25 -31.34 23.84
C GLU A 296 -12.46 -32.18 24.28
N LYS A 297 -13.68 -31.66 24.15
CA LYS A 297 -14.91 -32.40 24.47
C LYS A 297 -15.14 -33.61 23.56
N PHE A 298 -14.58 -33.58 22.34
CA PHE A 298 -14.75 -34.62 21.32
C PHE A 298 -13.59 -35.62 21.27
N GLN A 299 -12.60 -35.49 22.17
CA GLN A 299 -11.41 -36.34 22.17
C GLN A 299 -11.76 -37.85 22.20
N THR A 300 -12.68 -38.25 23.07
CA THR A 300 -13.13 -39.66 23.18
C THR A 300 -13.81 -40.13 21.89
N VAL A 301 -14.68 -39.29 21.31
CA VAL A 301 -15.41 -39.60 20.07
C VAL A 301 -14.44 -39.81 18.91
N PHE A 302 -13.43 -38.95 18.78
CA PHE A 302 -12.41 -39.11 17.73
C PHE A 302 -11.56 -40.37 17.94
N GLN A 303 -11.22 -40.72 19.19
CA GLN A 303 -10.52 -41.97 19.49
C GLN A 303 -11.36 -43.20 19.14
N GLU A 304 -12.67 -43.16 19.35
CA GLU A 304 -13.58 -44.26 18.98
C GLU A 304 -13.65 -44.43 17.46
N ILE A 305 -13.80 -43.34 16.70
CA ILE A 305 -13.74 -43.39 15.23
C ILE A 305 -12.41 -43.97 14.77
N ALA A 306 -11.29 -43.46 15.30
CA ALA A 306 -9.97 -43.90 14.90
C ALA A 306 -9.71 -45.40 15.17
N LYS A 307 -10.40 -46.00 16.16
CA LYS A 307 -10.35 -47.45 16.43
C LYS A 307 -11.14 -48.27 15.39
N THR A 308 -12.20 -47.70 14.82
CA THR A 308 -12.99 -48.36 13.75
C THR A 308 -12.26 -48.37 12.39
N GLN A 309 -11.25 -47.51 12.21
CA GLN A 309 -10.44 -47.39 11.00
C GLN A 309 -9.18 -48.25 11.11
N LEU A 310 -9.34 -49.55 10.84
CA LEU A 310 -8.29 -50.57 10.97
C LEU A 310 -7.15 -50.40 9.95
N ILE A 311 -7.45 -49.89 8.75
CA ILE A 311 -6.49 -49.67 7.67
C ILE A 311 -6.27 -48.17 7.51
N LYS A 312 -5.12 -47.68 8.00
CA LYS A 312 -4.77 -46.26 7.93
C LYS A 312 -3.90 -45.96 6.71
N LYS A 313 -4.24 -44.91 5.98
CA LYS A 313 -3.39 -44.31 4.94
C LYS A 313 -2.19 -43.62 5.60
N GLU A 314 -1.02 -43.73 4.97
CA GLU A 314 0.16 -42.99 5.41
C GLU A 314 -0.05 -41.49 5.18
N LYS A 315 0.05 -40.70 6.25
CA LYS A 315 -0.10 -39.25 6.17
C LYS A 315 1.17 -38.63 5.60
N LYS A 316 1.14 -38.24 4.32
CA LYS A 316 2.21 -37.46 3.71
C LYS A 316 2.23 -36.06 4.31
N THR A 317 3.27 -35.73 5.06
CA THR A 317 3.47 -34.40 5.64
C THR A 317 4.27 -33.55 4.67
N ILE A 318 3.79 -32.34 4.36
CA ILE A 318 4.54 -31.39 3.53
C ILE A 318 5.74 -30.85 4.32
N GLU A 319 6.92 -30.90 3.69
CA GLU A 319 8.12 -30.19 4.14
C GLU A 319 8.17 -28.81 3.46
N ILE A 320 8.13 -27.73 4.24
CA ILE A 320 8.18 -26.36 3.71
C ILE A 320 9.61 -26.05 3.28
N LYS A 321 9.88 -25.99 1.97
CA LYS A 321 11.21 -25.70 1.42
C LYS A 321 11.27 -24.37 0.70
N TYR A 322 12.25 -23.55 1.06
CA TYR A 322 12.56 -22.28 0.39
C TYR A 322 13.68 -22.48 -0.63
N VAL A 323 13.36 -23.17 -1.73
CA VAL A 323 14.36 -23.47 -2.77
C VAL A 323 14.42 -22.32 -3.77
N LYS A 324 15.63 -21.81 -4.02
CA LYS A 324 15.86 -20.86 -5.10
C LYS A 324 15.78 -21.57 -6.46
N LYS A 325 14.99 -21.00 -7.36
CA LYS A 325 14.77 -21.48 -8.73
C LYS A 325 15.41 -20.48 -9.70
N VAL A 326 16.28 -20.97 -10.60
CA VAL A 326 16.95 -20.13 -11.61
C VAL A 326 15.98 -19.88 -12.76
N ILE A 327 15.65 -18.62 -13.01
CA ILE A 327 14.68 -18.21 -14.03
C ILE A 327 15.39 -18.01 -15.37
N SER A 328 15.18 -18.90 -16.33
CA SER A 328 15.82 -18.80 -17.66
C SER A 328 14.99 -18.09 -18.70
N LYS A 329 13.68 -17.90 -18.46
CA LYS A 329 12.77 -17.18 -19.37
C LYS A 329 11.61 -16.57 -18.58
N ILE A 330 11.17 -15.38 -18.97
CA ILE A 330 10.00 -14.72 -18.39
C ILE A 330 8.97 -14.40 -19.47
N ASP A 331 7.80 -15.02 -19.34
CA ASP A 331 6.64 -14.81 -20.20
C ASP A 331 5.58 -13.98 -19.48
N ILE A 332 4.90 -13.09 -20.21
CA ILE A 332 3.86 -12.19 -19.66
C ILE A 332 2.62 -12.26 -20.55
N GLN A 333 1.48 -12.57 -19.94
CA GLN A 333 0.17 -12.61 -20.57
C GLN A 333 -0.79 -11.61 -19.95
N GLY A 334 -1.65 -11.01 -20.77
CA GLY A 334 -2.74 -10.12 -20.31
C GLY A 334 -2.36 -8.63 -20.15
N SER A 335 -1.10 -8.26 -20.43
CA SER A 335 -0.69 -6.84 -20.51
C SER A 335 -0.99 -6.28 -21.91
N LYS A 336 -1.78 -5.21 -21.97
CA LYS A 336 -2.20 -4.51 -23.19
C LYS A 336 -1.70 -3.07 -23.24
N ASN A 337 -1.85 -2.32 -22.15
CA ASN A 337 -1.52 -0.89 -22.08
C ASN A 337 -0.15 -0.64 -21.42
N TYR A 338 0.47 -1.69 -20.86
CA TYR A 338 1.81 -1.63 -20.29
C TYR A 338 2.80 -2.50 -21.06
N THR A 339 4.00 -1.96 -21.28
CA THR A 339 5.07 -2.66 -21.99
C THR A 339 5.75 -3.73 -21.13
N ARG A 340 6.36 -4.75 -21.77
CA ARG A 340 7.19 -5.76 -21.07
C ARG A 340 8.27 -5.11 -20.21
N ALA A 341 8.93 -4.08 -20.75
CA ALA A 341 10.01 -3.36 -20.07
C ALA A 341 9.53 -2.60 -18.83
N TYR A 342 8.35 -1.97 -18.92
CA TYR A 342 7.70 -1.38 -17.76
C TYR A 342 7.47 -2.43 -16.67
N MET A 343 6.82 -3.55 -17.00
CA MET A 343 6.50 -4.59 -16.02
C MET A 343 7.74 -5.17 -15.35
N LEU A 344 8.73 -5.59 -16.13
CA LEU A 344 9.97 -6.16 -15.59
C LEU A 344 10.79 -5.12 -14.81
N GLY A 345 10.79 -3.86 -15.26
CA GLY A 345 11.41 -2.74 -14.55
C GLY A 345 10.78 -2.49 -13.19
N LYS A 346 9.45 -2.58 -13.11
CA LYS A 346 8.71 -2.45 -11.86
C LYS A 346 8.92 -3.67 -10.96
N LEU A 347 8.81 -4.89 -11.49
CA LEU A 347 9.08 -6.12 -10.72
C LEU A 347 10.55 -6.20 -10.25
N ASN A 348 11.46 -5.54 -10.98
CA ASN A 348 12.90 -5.69 -10.81
C ASN A 348 13.34 -7.17 -10.90
N ILE A 349 12.83 -7.87 -11.93
CA ILE A 349 13.19 -9.26 -12.27
C ILE A 349 13.88 -9.27 -13.63
N LYS A 350 14.95 -10.04 -13.74
CA LYS A 350 15.65 -10.32 -15.00
C LYS A 350 15.79 -11.82 -15.23
N GLU A 351 15.91 -12.19 -16.50
CA GLU A 351 16.31 -13.55 -16.87
C GLU A 351 17.73 -13.80 -16.38
N GLY A 352 17.95 -14.97 -15.78
CA GLY A 352 19.16 -15.33 -15.04
C GLY A 352 19.07 -15.15 -13.52
N ASP A 353 18.04 -14.46 -13.01
CA ASP A 353 17.84 -14.33 -11.56
C ASP A 353 17.56 -15.68 -10.90
N SER A 354 18.04 -15.85 -9.67
CA SER A 354 17.78 -17.02 -8.82
C SER A 354 16.88 -16.60 -7.67
N LEU A 355 15.59 -17.00 -7.75
CA LEU A 355 14.52 -16.47 -6.90
C LEU A 355 13.76 -17.58 -6.18
N THR A 356 13.36 -17.33 -4.94
CA THR A 356 12.33 -18.10 -4.24
C THR A 356 10.93 -17.58 -4.59
N ARG A 357 9.86 -18.31 -4.23
CA ARG A 357 8.49 -17.78 -4.36
C ARG A 357 8.26 -16.53 -3.53
N GLN A 358 8.83 -16.45 -2.33
CA GLN A 358 8.76 -15.26 -1.49
C GLN A 358 9.43 -14.05 -2.15
N ASP A 359 10.57 -14.26 -2.83
CA ASP A 359 11.21 -13.20 -3.63
C ASP A 359 10.29 -12.72 -4.76
N ILE A 360 9.62 -13.65 -5.46
CA ILE A 360 8.67 -13.32 -6.53
C ILE A 360 7.47 -12.55 -5.97
N SER A 361 6.87 -12.99 -4.87
CA SER A 361 5.74 -12.31 -4.22
C SER A 361 6.10 -10.90 -3.75
N GLY A 362 7.27 -10.73 -3.12
CA GLY A 362 7.77 -9.41 -2.74
C GLY A 362 7.97 -8.49 -3.94
N LYS A 363 8.41 -9.04 -5.08
CA LYS A 363 8.51 -8.30 -6.34
C LYS A 363 7.15 -8.01 -6.97
N ILE A 364 6.17 -8.91 -6.87
CA ILE A 364 4.78 -8.67 -7.30
C ILE A 364 4.16 -7.51 -6.51
N GLN A 365 4.43 -7.41 -5.21
CA GLN A 365 3.97 -6.27 -4.40
C GLN A 365 4.47 -4.93 -4.98
N LEU A 366 5.70 -4.89 -5.51
CA LEU A 366 6.24 -3.70 -6.18
C LEU A 366 5.44 -3.34 -7.45
N LEU A 367 5.01 -4.33 -8.24
CA LEU A 367 4.16 -4.09 -9.40
C LEU A 367 2.73 -3.72 -8.99
N HIS A 368 2.19 -4.36 -7.96
CA HIS A 368 0.86 -4.07 -7.41
C HIS A 368 0.76 -2.66 -6.86
N ALA A 369 1.84 -2.12 -6.26
CA ALA A 369 1.92 -0.75 -5.74
C ALA A 369 1.58 0.33 -6.77
N THR A 370 1.79 0.03 -8.07
CA THR A 370 1.46 0.95 -9.18
C THR A 370 -0.06 1.15 -9.37
N LYS A 371 -0.88 0.31 -8.72
CA LYS A 371 -2.34 0.26 -8.86
C LYS A 371 -2.83 0.05 -10.30
N ASN A 372 -1.94 -0.42 -11.19
CA ASN A 372 -2.22 -0.62 -12.62
C ASN A 372 -2.84 -1.98 -12.93
N TYR A 373 -2.82 -2.89 -11.97
CA TYR A 373 -3.31 -4.26 -12.11
C TYR A 373 -4.33 -4.55 -11.03
N ASP A 374 -5.37 -5.29 -11.39
CA ASP A 374 -6.36 -5.84 -10.46
C ASP A 374 -5.94 -7.19 -9.90
N ARG A 375 -5.14 -7.95 -10.66
CA ARG A 375 -4.62 -9.25 -10.27
C ARG A 375 -3.33 -9.56 -11.02
N ILE A 376 -2.35 -10.11 -10.32
CA ILE A 376 -1.08 -10.60 -10.85
C ILE A 376 -0.91 -12.02 -10.29
N THR A 377 -0.89 -13.02 -11.16
CA THR A 377 -0.61 -14.42 -10.81
C THR A 377 0.61 -14.89 -11.58
N TYR A 378 1.26 -15.95 -11.09
CA TYR A 378 2.39 -16.55 -11.77
C TYR A 378 2.40 -18.07 -11.61
N SER A 379 3.04 -18.75 -12.57
CA SER A 379 3.39 -20.16 -12.52
C SER A 379 4.87 -20.36 -12.84
N LEU A 380 5.44 -21.46 -12.33
CA LEU A 380 6.84 -21.82 -12.56
C LEU A 380 6.91 -23.20 -13.22
N HIS A 381 7.41 -23.24 -14.45
CA HIS A 381 7.55 -24.49 -15.20
C HIS A 381 9.02 -24.89 -15.30
N GLN A 382 9.37 -26.07 -14.77
CA GLN A 382 10.75 -26.58 -14.85
C GLN A 382 11.06 -27.06 -16.27
N LYS A 383 12.20 -26.62 -16.81
CA LYS A 383 12.77 -27.10 -18.07
C LYS A 383 13.64 -28.34 -17.85
N GLN A 384 13.99 -29.02 -18.94
CA GLN A 384 14.87 -30.19 -18.95
C GLN A 384 16.26 -29.91 -18.32
N ASP A 385 16.76 -28.68 -18.44
CA ASP A 385 18.05 -28.23 -17.88
C ASP A 385 17.97 -27.83 -16.38
N LYS A 386 16.84 -28.13 -15.72
CA LYS A 386 16.52 -27.77 -14.32
C LYS A 386 16.34 -26.26 -14.06
N THR A 387 16.40 -25.41 -15.07
CA THR A 387 16.00 -24.00 -14.97
C THR A 387 14.48 -23.87 -15.10
N TYR A 388 13.93 -22.67 -14.83
CA TYR A 388 12.49 -22.45 -14.79
C TYR A 388 12.05 -21.35 -15.77
N VAL A 389 10.88 -21.55 -16.38
CA VAL A 389 10.10 -20.48 -17.03
C VAL A 389 9.18 -19.87 -15.98
N LEU A 390 9.28 -18.56 -15.78
CA LEU A 390 8.37 -17.80 -14.96
C LEU A 390 7.31 -17.14 -15.86
N GLU A 391 6.08 -17.61 -15.75
CA GLU A 391 4.97 -17.10 -16.54
C GLU A 391 4.06 -16.23 -15.67
N PHE A 392 3.93 -14.96 -16.02
CA PHE A 392 3.01 -14.04 -15.38
C PHE A 392 1.70 -13.97 -16.17
N VAL A 393 0.58 -14.09 -15.46
CA VAL A 393 -0.75 -13.79 -15.98
C VAL A 393 -1.29 -12.58 -15.23
N VAL A 394 -1.47 -11.46 -15.93
CA VAL A 394 -1.92 -10.21 -15.32
C VAL A 394 -3.29 -9.79 -15.84
N LYS A 395 -4.07 -9.16 -14.95
CA LYS A 395 -5.30 -8.46 -15.29
C LYS A 395 -5.09 -6.98 -15.00
N GLU A 396 -4.96 -6.19 -16.05
CA GLU A 396 -4.90 -4.73 -15.93
C GLU A 396 -6.17 -4.17 -15.27
N SER A 397 -6.01 -3.08 -14.53
CA SER A 397 -7.13 -2.40 -13.91
C SER A 397 -7.93 -1.62 -14.93
N ASN A 398 -9.25 -1.65 -14.78
CA ASN A 398 -10.16 -0.79 -15.56
C ASN A 398 -10.25 0.63 -14.99
N GLU A 399 -9.65 0.88 -13.82
CA GLU A 399 -9.60 2.18 -13.15
C GLU A 399 -8.51 3.05 -13.78
N LYS A 400 -8.84 3.67 -14.92
CA LYS A 400 -7.91 4.52 -15.65
C LYS A 400 -7.84 5.95 -15.12
N ALA A 401 -8.82 6.38 -14.35
CA ALA A 401 -8.92 7.75 -13.88
C ALA A 401 -9.34 7.80 -12.42
N SER A 402 -8.94 8.86 -11.71
CA SER A 402 -9.37 9.09 -10.34
C SER A 402 -9.46 10.57 -10.03
N VAL A 403 -10.32 10.90 -9.07
CA VAL A 403 -10.43 12.22 -8.47
C VAL A 403 -10.06 12.12 -7.00
N SER A 404 -9.17 12.99 -6.54
CA SER A 404 -8.82 13.11 -5.14
C SER A 404 -9.08 14.52 -4.64
N LEU A 405 -9.47 14.64 -3.37
CA LEU A 405 -9.84 15.91 -2.75
C LEU A 405 -8.96 16.17 -1.52
N GLY A 406 -8.57 17.42 -1.34
CA GLY A 406 -7.79 17.86 -0.19
C GLY A 406 -8.17 19.27 0.24
N ALA A 407 -7.87 19.61 1.49
CA ALA A 407 -8.02 20.96 2.03
C ALA A 407 -6.72 21.34 2.73
N HIS A 408 -6.33 22.61 2.62
CA HIS A 408 -5.15 23.15 3.25
C HIS A 408 -5.38 24.58 3.74
N TYR A 409 -4.74 24.94 4.85
CA TYR A 409 -4.60 26.32 5.28
C TYR A 409 -3.21 26.56 5.87
N ASP A 410 -2.54 27.60 5.37
CA ASP A 410 -1.30 28.13 5.91
C ASP A 410 -1.27 29.68 5.82
N PHE A 411 -0.22 30.33 6.31
CA PHE A 411 -0.18 31.80 6.34
C PHE A 411 0.30 32.46 5.05
N LEU A 412 0.98 31.72 4.18
CA LEU A 412 1.41 32.19 2.87
C LEU A 412 0.29 32.01 1.84
N TYR A 413 -0.13 30.76 1.58
CA TYR A 413 -1.13 30.49 0.54
C TYR A 413 -2.57 30.61 1.03
N LYS A 414 -2.79 30.77 2.35
CA LYS A 414 -4.11 30.90 2.97
C LYS A 414 -4.97 29.66 2.71
N SER A 415 -6.29 29.82 2.53
CA SER A 415 -7.18 28.69 2.30
C SER A 415 -7.01 28.12 0.89
N GLY A 416 -6.99 26.79 0.78
CA GLY A 416 -6.93 26.08 -0.50
C GLY A 416 -7.68 24.75 -0.48
N PHE A 417 -8.45 24.49 -1.53
CA PHE A 417 -9.12 23.24 -1.80
C PHE A 417 -8.49 22.60 -3.04
N LEU A 418 -7.90 21.43 -2.85
CA LEU A 418 -7.27 20.64 -3.92
C LEU A 418 -8.32 19.75 -4.58
N ILE A 419 -8.42 19.85 -5.90
CA ILE A 419 -9.02 18.86 -6.78
C ILE A 419 -7.89 18.28 -7.61
N ASN A 420 -7.50 17.04 -7.31
CA ASN A 420 -6.51 16.30 -8.09
C ASN A 420 -7.22 15.38 -9.09
N LEU A 421 -6.92 15.55 -10.37
CA LEU A 421 -7.43 14.72 -11.47
C LEU A 421 -6.31 13.88 -12.03
N LYS A 422 -6.46 12.55 -12.01
CA LYS A 422 -5.49 11.62 -12.60
C LYS A 422 -6.08 10.85 -13.76
N GLN A 423 -5.28 10.65 -14.79
CA GLN A 423 -5.62 9.87 -15.97
C GLN A 423 -4.41 9.06 -16.44
N LYS A 424 -4.60 7.75 -16.53
CA LYS A 424 -3.66 6.78 -17.11
C LYS A 424 -4.04 6.52 -18.57
N HIS A 425 -3.05 6.25 -19.40
CA HIS A 425 -3.23 5.92 -20.82
C HIS A 425 -3.98 7.02 -21.59
N LEU A 426 -3.56 8.27 -21.40
CA LEU A 426 -4.20 9.41 -22.05
C LEU A 426 -3.78 9.52 -23.52
N LEU A 427 -2.47 9.47 -23.78
CA LEU A 427 -1.88 9.64 -25.11
C LEU A 427 -1.17 8.36 -25.57
N ILE A 428 -0.40 7.71 -24.69
CA ILE A 428 0.42 6.54 -25.04
C ILE A 428 0.47 5.49 -23.91
N ASN A 429 1.14 4.37 -24.18
CA ASN A 429 1.38 3.33 -23.18
C ASN A 429 2.29 3.84 -22.04
N ASN A 430 2.06 3.32 -20.84
CA ASN A 430 2.77 3.67 -19.60
C ASN A 430 2.66 5.15 -19.14
N ASP A 431 1.84 5.98 -19.79
CA ASP A 431 1.70 7.39 -19.40
C ASP A 431 0.76 7.59 -18.19
N LEU A 432 1.01 8.67 -17.47
CA LEU A 432 0.21 9.16 -16.35
C LEU A 432 0.16 10.69 -16.40
N LEU A 433 -1.05 11.22 -16.48
CA LEU A 433 -1.36 12.63 -16.27
C LEU A 433 -1.90 12.83 -14.85
N SER A 434 -1.37 13.81 -14.13
CA SER A 434 -1.88 14.30 -12.85
C SER A 434 -2.01 15.82 -12.90
N LEU A 435 -3.21 16.34 -12.65
CA LEU A 435 -3.49 17.77 -12.58
C LEU A 435 -4.02 18.12 -11.19
N ASP A 436 -3.27 18.92 -10.46
CA ASP A 436 -3.70 19.55 -9.22
C ASP A 436 -4.32 20.91 -9.56
N LEU A 437 -5.60 21.08 -9.25
CA LEU A 437 -6.29 22.38 -9.27
C LEU A 437 -6.52 22.81 -7.83
N ILE A 438 -5.95 23.95 -7.43
CA ILE A 438 -6.04 24.45 -6.06
C ILE A 438 -6.82 25.76 -6.09
N VAL A 439 -8.04 25.71 -5.57
CA VAL A 439 -8.98 26.83 -5.54
C VAL A 439 -9.09 27.36 -4.12
N GLY A 440 -9.07 28.67 -3.94
CA GLY A 440 -9.12 29.33 -2.64
C GLY A 440 -8.69 30.78 -2.76
N ASP A 441 -8.05 31.31 -1.72
CA ASP A 441 -7.57 32.71 -1.72
C ASP A 441 -6.49 32.94 -2.78
N ASN A 442 -5.67 31.93 -3.04
CA ASN A 442 -4.61 31.95 -4.05
C ASN A 442 -4.79 30.79 -5.02
N LEU A 443 -5.24 31.10 -6.25
CA LEU A 443 -5.39 30.12 -7.32
C LEU A 443 -4.03 29.57 -7.72
N ARG A 444 -3.90 28.24 -7.75
CA ARG A 444 -2.67 27.55 -8.16
C ARG A 444 -3.00 26.31 -8.98
N TYR A 445 -2.08 25.90 -9.84
CA TYR A 445 -2.19 24.60 -10.51
C TYR A 445 -0.83 23.91 -10.64
N ASN A 446 -0.85 22.58 -10.70
CA ASN A 446 0.32 21.78 -10.99
C ASN A 446 -0.05 20.59 -11.89
N LEU A 447 0.40 20.65 -13.14
CA LEU A 447 0.20 19.67 -14.18
C LEU A 447 1.47 18.83 -14.35
N ASN A 448 1.34 17.51 -14.23
CA ASN A 448 2.44 16.56 -14.41
C ASN A 448 2.01 15.49 -15.40
N TYR A 449 2.72 15.40 -16.52
CA TYR A 449 2.59 14.31 -17.48
C TYR A 449 3.90 13.53 -17.50
N PHE A 450 3.83 12.22 -17.23
CA PHE A 450 5.01 11.37 -17.11
C PHE A 450 4.80 10.03 -17.81
N VAL A 451 5.80 9.61 -18.56
CA VAL A 451 5.84 8.32 -19.24
C VAL A 451 6.92 7.48 -18.59
N ASP A 452 6.50 6.46 -17.85
CA ASP A 452 7.40 5.59 -17.10
C ASP A 452 7.79 4.39 -17.96
N ASN A 453 9.06 4.28 -18.35
CA ASN A 453 9.55 3.18 -19.18
C ASN A 453 10.29 2.10 -18.37
N GLY A 454 10.12 2.06 -17.04
CA GLY A 454 10.75 1.08 -16.17
C GLY A 454 12.27 1.18 -16.18
N PHE A 455 12.96 0.20 -16.75
CA PHE A 455 14.42 0.20 -16.86
C PHE A 455 14.96 1.23 -17.87
N TYR A 456 14.15 1.67 -18.82
CA TYR A 456 14.56 2.65 -19.82
C TYR A 456 14.30 4.07 -19.35
N THR A 457 14.95 5.02 -20.02
CA THR A 457 14.78 6.44 -19.78
C THR A 457 13.29 6.81 -19.91
N SER A 458 12.79 7.39 -18.83
CA SER A 458 11.45 7.96 -18.73
C SER A 458 11.50 9.43 -19.09
N TYR A 459 10.38 10.03 -19.44
CA TYR A 459 10.32 11.43 -19.84
C TYR A 459 8.98 12.04 -19.47
N GLY A 460 8.92 13.36 -19.45
CA GLY A 460 7.69 14.03 -19.09
C GLY A 460 7.69 15.53 -19.33
N PHE A 461 6.53 16.10 -19.04
CA PHE A 461 6.26 17.52 -19.06
C PHE A 461 5.65 17.94 -17.73
N ARG A 462 6.11 19.06 -17.17
CA ARG A 462 5.55 19.67 -15.96
C ARG A 462 5.16 21.11 -16.27
N SER A 463 4.00 21.54 -15.79
CA SER A 463 3.59 22.94 -15.82
C SER A 463 3.03 23.31 -14.46
N ARG A 464 3.54 24.37 -13.86
CA ARG A 464 3.16 24.82 -12.52
C ARG A 464 2.89 26.32 -12.55
N TYR A 465 1.81 26.72 -11.88
CA TYR A 465 1.48 28.11 -11.63
C TYR A 465 1.27 28.31 -10.13
N ASP A 466 2.01 29.26 -9.57
CA ASP A 466 1.84 29.71 -8.20
C ASP A 466 1.65 31.22 -8.15
N HIS A 467 0.79 31.62 -7.24
CA HIS A 467 0.53 33.00 -6.91
C HIS A 467 0.40 33.12 -5.39
N PHE A 468 0.97 34.17 -4.81
CA PHE A 468 0.66 34.55 -3.43
C PHE A 468 0.84 36.04 -3.20
N ARG A 469 0.07 36.55 -2.23
CA ARG A 469 0.26 37.87 -1.63
C ARG A 469 0.67 37.72 -0.18
N ALA A 470 1.77 38.35 0.21
CA ALA A 470 2.30 38.23 1.56
C ALA A 470 2.86 39.56 2.03
N ASN A 471 2.42 40.00 3.22
CA ASN A 471 3.14 41.00 3.98
C ASN A 471 4.47 40.39 4.44
N SER A 472 5.58 40.98 4.02
CA SER A 472 6.92 40.44 4.26
C SER A 472 7.89 41.58 4.55
N LYS A 473 8.85 41.30 5.44
CA LYS A 473 10.05 42.14 5.58
C LYS A 473 11.06 41.84 4.48
N TYR A 474 10.59 41.85 3.23
CA TYR A 474 11.37 41.43 2.07
C TYR A 474 12.63 42.30 1.96
N ASN A 475 13.71 41.70 2.42
CA ASN A 475 14.94 42.39 2.78
C ASN A 475 15.60 43.19 1.63
N PRO A 476 15.57 42.74 0.36
CA PRO A 476 16.09 43.51 -0.78
C PRO A 476 15.53 44.93 -0.90
N ILE A 477 14.24 45.11 -0.57
CA ILE A 477 13.51 46.37 -0.80
C ILE A 477 13.44 47.16 0.49
N VAL A 478 13.07 46.52 1.60
CA VAL A 478 12.93 47.18 2.91
C VAL A 478 14.22 47.90 3.31
N ARG A 479 15.41 47.35 3.00
CA ARG A 479 16.70 48.02 3.26
C ARG A 479 16.92 49.31 2.48
N GLN A 480 16.28 49.48 1.33
CA GLN A 480 16.42 50.67 0.48
C GLN A 480 15.52 51.81 0.94
N PHE A 481 14.50 51.52 1.75
CA PHE A 481 13.50 52.49 2.22
C PHE A 481 13.45 52.50 3.75
N PRO A 482 14.23 53.37 4.43
CA PRO A 482 14.38 53.36 5.90
C PRO A 482 13.10 53.55 6.71
N ASN A 483 12.04 54.09 6.08
CA ASN A 483 10.76 54.38 6.73
C ASN A 483 9.71 53.27 6.53
N ILE A 484 10.06 52.18 5.85
CA ILE A 484 9.15 51.07 5.57
C ILE A 484 9.65 49.85 6.34
N ASN A 485 8.79 49.25 7.17
CA ASN A 485 9.13 48.07 7.97
C ASN A 485 8.80 46.75 7.26
N SER A 486 7.78 46.76 6.41
CA SER A 486 7.36 45.61 5.61
C SER A 486 6.66 46.06 4.33
N ILE A 487 6.61 45.18 3.35
CA ILE A 487 5.94 45.40 2.07
C ILE A 487 4.88 44.33 1.83
N ASP A 488 3.81 44.68 1.12
CA ASP A 488 2.89 43.70 0.56
C ASP A 488 3.45 43.19 -0.77
N LEU A 489 3.97 41.96 -0.74
CA LEU A 489 4.64 41.31 -1.86
C LEU A 489 3.62 40.51 -2.67
N ASN A 490 3.46 40.87 -3.94
CA ASN A 490 2.67 40.14 -4.90
C ASN A 490 3.61 39.31 -5.80
N TYR A 491 3.56 37.98 -5.68
CA TYR A 491 4.47 37.06 -6.36
C TYR A 491 3.71 36.11 -7.27
N THR A 492 4.13 36.02 -8.53
CA THR A 492 3.56 35.09 -9.52
C THR A 492 4.67 34.34 -10.24
N ASP A 493 4.55 33.02 -10.32
CA ASP A 493 5.47 32.12 -11.03
C ASP A 493 4.69 31.21 -11.99
N ILE A 494 5.15 31.12 -13.24
CA ILE A 494 4.74 30.07 -14.17
C ILE A 494 5.99 29.32 -14.59
N THR A 495 6.06 28.03 -14.27
CA THR A 495 7.18 27.16 -14.62
C THR A 495 6.71 26.05 -15.56
N ASN A 496 7.32 25.94 -16.74
CA ASN A 496 7.10 24.86 -17.71
C ASN A 496 8.40 24.09 -17.90
N GLN A 497 8.38 22.77 -17.81
CA GLN A 497 9.56 21.92 -17.89
C GLN A 497 9.33 20.74 -18.82
N ILE A 498 10.30 20.46 -19.67
CA ILE A 498 10.43 19.18 -20.37
C ILE A 498 11.67 18.47 -19.82
N PHE A 499 11.56 17.17 -19.55
CA PHE A 499 12.63 16.45 -18.89
C PHE A 499 12.71 14.99 -19.30
N ILE A 500 13.92 14.44 -19.17
CA ILE A 500 14.16 13.00 -19.13
C ILE A 500 14.62 12.60 -17.73
N GLN A 501 14.24 11.40 -17.31
CA GLN A 501 14.51 10.88 -15.97
C GLN A 501 14.84 9.39 -16.03
N THR A 502 15.81 8.97 -15.24
CA THR A 502 16.05 7.56 -14.94
C THR A 502 15.91 7.34 -13.44
N THR A 503 15.25 6.24 -13.05
CA THR A 503 15.06 5.89 -11.64
C THR A 503 15.77 4.59 -11.30
N PHE A 504 16.48 4.57 -10.16
CA PHE A 504 17.20 3.37 -9.70
C PHE A 504 16.66 2.91 -8.35
N GLY A 505 16.31 1.62 -8.26
CA GLY A 505 15.84 0.97 -7.04
C GLY A 505 14.61 1.63 -6.39
N ARG A 506 13.81 2.39 -7.16
CA ARG A 506 12.63 3.17 -6.69
C ARG A 506 12.92 4.22 -5.61
N LYS A 507 14.20 4.47 -5.34
CA LYS A 507 14.69 5.35 -4.29
C LYS A 507 15.44 6.54 -4.88
N PHE A 508 16.14 6.32 -5.99
CA PHE A 508 16.88 7.37 -6.70
C PHE A 508 16.14 7.82 -7.96
N ALA A 509 16.21 9.12 -8.23
CA ALA A 509 15.83 9.70 -9.51
C ALA A 509 16.94 10.66 -9.97
N LEU A 510 17.41 10.46 -11.19
CA LEU A 510 18.32 11.38 -11.88
C LEU A 510 17.58 11.92 -13.10
N GLY A 511 17.51 13.24 -13.23
CA GLY A 511 16.88 13.85 -14.38
C GLY A 511 17.58 15.09 -14.87
N LEU A 512 17.31 15.42 -16.13
CA LEU A 512 17.81 16.60 -16.81
C LEU A 512 16.74 17.13 -17.76
N GLY A 513 16.72 18.44 -17.96
CA GLY A 513 15.66 19.06 -18.75
C GLY A 513 15.90 20.52 -19.11
N ALA A 514 14.94 21.06 -19.84
CA ALA A 514 14.83 22.47 -20.16
C ALA A 514 13.60 23.05 -19.46
N GLU A 515 13.73 24.26 -18.95
CA GLU A 515 12.70 24.98 -18.22
C GLU A 515 12.49 26.36 -18.87
N HIS A 516 11.22 26.74 -18.97
CA HIS A 516 10.76 28.09 -19.18
C HIS A 516 10.12 28.57 -17.88
N LYS A 517 10.52 29.74 -17.41
CA LYS A 517 10.04 30.30 -16.15
C LYS A 517 9.65 31.76 -16.34
N PHE A 518 8.39 32.09 -16.08
CA PHE A 518 7.95 33.47 -15.95
C PHE A 518 7.86 33.83 -14.48
N ILE A 519 8.52 34.92 -14.08
CA ILE A 519 8.42 35.50 -12.74
C ILE A 519 7.87 36.92 -12.87
N SER A 520 6.85 37.24 -12.07
CA SER A 520 6.39 38.60 -11.85
C SER A 520 6.32 38.89 -10.36
N VAL A 521 7.09 39.87 -9.91
CA VAL A 521 7.13 40.30 -8.51
C VAL A 521 6.85 41.81 -8.46
N SER A 522 5.88 42.21 -7.67
CA SER A 522 5.53 43.63 -7.48
C SER A 522 5.14 43.92 -6.03
N THR A 523 5.09 45.20 -5.68
CA THR A 523 4.55 45.65 -4.39
C THR A 523 3.74 46.94 -4.54
N GLU A 524 2.61 46.97 -3.83
CA GLU A 524 1.69 48.12 -3.77
C GLU A 524 2.14 49.13 -2.69
N THR A 525 2.98 48.70 -1.73
CA THR A 525 3.44 49.52 -0.59
C THR A 525 4.31 50.70 -1.03
N ILE A 526 4.98 50.56 -2.17
CA ILE A 526 5.82 51.58 -2.77
C ILE A 526 5.26 51.84 -4.16
N SER A 527 4.83 53.07 -4.42
CA SER A 527 4.29 53.45 -5.72
C SER A 527 5.25 54.35 -6.49
N ASN A 528 5.26 54.20 -7.81
CA ASN A 528 5.93 55.11 -8.72
C ASN A 528 4.90 55.61 -9.74
N ASN A 529 4.62 56.92 -9.76
CA ASN A 529 3.62 57.55 -10.64
C ASN A 529 2.22 56.88 -10.58
N ASN A 530 1.70 56.60 -9.37
CA ASN A 530 0.42 55.92 -9.11
C ASN A 530 0.31 54.46 -9.59
N ASN A 531 1.42 53.84 -10.02
CA ASN A 531 1.49 52.42 -10.34
C ASN A 531 2.33 51.67 -9.30
N ASP A 532 2.03 50.39 -9.11
CA ASP A 532 2.80 49.48 -8.24
C ASP A 532 4.27 49.42 -8.67
N LEU A 533 5.18 49.30 -7.70
CA LEU A 533 6.59 49.04 -7.98
C LEU A 533 6.74 47.59 -8.49
N VAL A 534 7.13 47.45 -9.76
CA VAL A 534 7.49 46.16 -10.36
C VAL A 534 8.96 45.88 -10.08
N ILE A 535 9.24 44.77 -9.42
CA ILE A 535 10.58 44.34 -9.00
C ILE A 535 11.22 43.49 -10.10
N ASP A 536 10.43 42.58 -10.68
CA ASP A 536 10.79 41.83 -11.88
C ASP A 536 9.52 41.41 -12.63
N ARG A 537 9.62 41.30 -13.95
CA ARG A 537 8.57 40.79 -14.83
C ARG A 537 9.20 40.18 -16.07
N SER A 538 9.88 39.05 -15.89
CA SER A 538 10.73 38.47 -16.91
C SER A 538 10.41 37.00 -17.20
N ASN A 539 10.61 36.60 -18.44
CA ASN A 539 10.66 35.20 -18.86
C ASN A 539 12.11 34.75 -18.88
N TYR A 540 12.39 33.60 -18.30
CA TYR A 540 13.71 33.00 -18.20
C TYR A 540 13.72 31.64 -18.89
N PHE A 541 14.80 31.36 -19.61
CA PHE A 541 15.05 30.06 -20.22
C PHE A 541 16.30 29.46 -19.59
N ASN A 542 16.14 28.26 -19.05
CA ASN A 542 17.16 27.61 -18.26
C ASN A 542 17.20 26.10 -18.53
N SER A 543 18.37 25.52 -18.28
CA SER A 543 18.55 24.07 -18.23
C SER A 543 18.66 23.65 -16.78
N PHE A 544 18.17 22.47 -16.44
CA PHE A 544 18.24 21.97 -15.08
C PHE A 544 18.63 20.51 -15.03
N ALA A 545 19.24 20.13 -13.91
CA ALA A 545 19.52 18.76 -13.55
C ALA A 545 19.17 18.54 -12.09
N TYR A 546 18.71 17.34 -11.76
CA TYR A 546 18.42 16.97 -10.39
C TYR A 546 18.84 15.54 -10.08
N LEU A 547 19.27 15.33 -8.84
CA LEU A 547 19.52 14.03 -8.25
C LEU A 547 18.76 13.96 -6.93
N LYS A 548 17.83 13.01 -6.85
CA LYS A 548 17.00 12.79 -5.67
C LYS A 548 17.19 11.40 -5.10
N LEU A 549 17.11 11.31 -3.77
CA LEU A 549 17.02 10.08 -2.98
C LEU A 549 15.86 10.23 -2.01
N ASP A 550 14.94 9.27 -2.01
CA ASP A 550 13.88 9.21 -1.01
C ASP A 550 13.71 7.77 -0.48
N THR A 551 14.15 7.60 0.76
CA THR A 551 14.00 6.36 1.53
C THR A 551 13.19 6.53 2.80
N TYR A 552 12.56 7.69 2.99
CA TYR A 552 11.69 7.94 4.12
C TYR A 552 10.49 6.98 4.13
N ASP A 553 10.16 6.50 5.32
CA ASP A 553 9.07 5.55 5.53
C ASP A 553 7.69 6.20 5.40
N GLN A 554 7.61 7.51 5.69
CA GLN A 554 6.42 8.34 5.58
C GLN A 554 6.81 9.70 5.00
N LYS A 555 5.85 10.42 4.37
CA LYS A 555 6.10 11.79 3.90
C LYS A 555 6.04 12.82 5.03
N TYR A 556 5.05 12.68 5.90
CA TYR A 556 4.89 13.49 7.11
C TYR A 556 5.26 12.64 8.32
N PHE A 557 5.69 13.27 9.42
CA PHE A 557 6.04 12.57 10.66
C PHE A 557 7.08 11.44 10.50
N VAL A 558 8.01 11.59 9.56
CA VAL A 558 9.08 10.63 9.22
C VAL A 558 9.70 10.01 10.47
N THR A 559 9.77 8.68 10.52
CA THR A 559 10.36 7.95 11.66
C THR A 559 11.74 7.41 11.33
N LYS A 560 11.99 7.05 10.06
CA LYS A 560 13.27 6.49 9.64
C LYS A 560 13.60 6.76 8.18
N GLY A 561 14.89 6.88 7.91
CA GLY A 561 15.44 6.85 6.55
C GLY A 561 16.26 8.09 6.22
N TYR A 562 16.54 8.21 4.92
CA TYR A 562 17.37 9.25 4.32
C TYR A 562 16.63 9.91 3.17
N PHE A 563 16.87 11.21 3.04
CA PHE A 563 16.37 12.03 1.95
C PHE A 563 17.52 12.85 1.37
N ALA A 564 17.54 13.00 0.04
CA ALA A 564 18.41 13.95 -0.63
C ALA A 564 17.68 14.56 -1.82
N ASP A 565 17.80 15.87 -2.01
CA ASP A 565 17.31 16.56 -3.21
C ASP A 565 18.33 17.60 -3.64
N PHE A 566 19.08 17.28 -4.69
CA PHE A 566 20.09 18.15 -5.28
C PHE A 566 19.57 18.67 -6.62
N ASN A 567 19.54 19.99 -6.77
CA ASN A 567 19.09 20.68 -7.97
C ASN A 567 20.18 21.63 -8.46
N LEU A 568 20.42 21.63 -9.77
CA LEU A 568 21.26 22.59 -10.46
C LEU A 568 20.43 23.21 -11.59
N LYS A 569 20.41 24.55 -11.66
CA LYS A 569 19.78 25.32 -12.73
C LYS A 569 20.79 26.25 -13.38
N TRP A 570 20.79 26.33 -14.70
CA TRP A 570 21.62 27.27 -15.46
C TRP A 570 20.71 28.20 -16.27
N PHE A 571 20.70 29.48 -15.90
CA PHE A 571 19.92 30.53 -16.54
C PHE A 571 20.69 31.08 -17.74
N MET A 572 20.18 30.81 -18.93
CA MET A 572 20.88 31.07 -20.20
C MET A 572 20.37 32.32 -20.92
N ALA A 573 19.07 32.60 -20.82
CA ALA A 573 18.43 33.75 -21.45
C ALA A 573 17.29 34.30 -20.59
N SER A 574 17.01 35.59 -20.76
CA SER A 574 15.88 36.28 -20.15
C SER A 574 15.25 37.26 -21.15
N SER A 575 13.95 37.56 -21.01
CA SER A 575 13.35 38.75 -21.64
C SER A 575 13.84 40.05 -21.01
N ASP A 576 14.48 39.94 -19.84
CA ASP A 576 15.29 40.97 -19.20
C ASP A 576 14.58 42.32 -19.00
N PHE A 577 13.48 42.31 -18.23
CA PHE A 577 12.67 43.50 -17.98
C PHE A 577 13.47 44.66 -17.36
N ASN A 578 14.47 44.35 -16.55
CA ASN A 578 15.31 45.33 -15.84
C ASN A 578 16.60 45.68 -16.61
N GLU A 579 16.83 45.12 -17.80
CA GLU A 579 18.05 45.30 -18.61
C GLU A 579 19.35 44.99 -17.84
N ASP A 580 19.31 43.98 -16.96
CA ASP A 580 20.38 43.65 -16.02
C ASP A 580 20.75 42.15 -16.02
N PHE A 581 20.16 41.37 -16.93
CA PHE A 581 20.39 39.95 -17.00
C PHE A 581 21.82 39.60 -17.43
N LYS A 582 22.41 38.64 -16.72
CA LYS A 582 23.62 37.94 -17.13
C LYS A 582 23.46 36.45 -16.86
N GLN A 583 24.13 35.60 -17.63
CA GLN A 583 24.04 34.15 -17.43
C GLN A 583 24.62 33.74 -16.06
N PHE A 584 23.87 32.94 -15.31
CA PHE A 584 24.26 32.48 -13.98
C PHE A 584 23.74 31.08 -13.71
N ALA A 585 24.30 30.40 -12.72
CA ALA A 585 23.82 29.08 -12.30
C ALA A 585 23.47 29.08 -10.81
N GLN A 586 22.49 28.27 -10.42
CA GLN A 586 22.08 28.05 -9.04
C GLN A 586 22.11 26.58 -8.70
N ALA A 587 22.77 26.24 -7.60
CA ALA A 587 22.69 24.94 -6.98
C ALA A 587 21.93 25.05 -5.65
N LYS A 588 21.02 24.12 -5.38
CA LYS A 588 20.35 23.95 -4.09
C LYS A 588 20.37 22.47 -3.72
N GLY A 589 20.72 22.16 -2.48
CA GLY A 589 20.77 20.79 -1.97
C GLY A 589 20.06 20.68 -0.63
N THR A 590 19.32 19.59 -0.44
CA THR A 590 18.75 19.18 0.84
C THR A 590 19.24 17.78 1.17
N LEU A 591 19.65 17.56 2.42
CA LEU A 591 20.06 16.28 2.99
C LEU A 591 19.31 16.05 4.30
N GLY A 592 18.45 15.03 4.31
CA GLY A 592 17.61 14.67 5.44
C GLY A 592 17.97 13.29 6.01
N PHE A 593 17.88 13.17 7.33
CA PHE A 593 18.05 11.93 8.08
C PHE A 593 17.01 11.86 9.19
N ALA A 594 16.39 10.71 9.38
CA ALA A 594 15.47 10.46 10.48
C ALA A 594 15.72 9.09 11.12
N THR A 595 15.56 9.02 12.44
CA THR A 595 15.58 7.77 13.19
C THR A 595 14.74 7.87 14.46
N THR A 596 14.04 6.79 14.80
CA THR A 596 13.30 6.64 16.05
C THR A 596 14.08 5.78 17.04
N PHE A 597 14.17 6.24 18.28
CA PHE A 597 14.75 5.54 19.41
C PHE A 597 13.63 5.00 20.30
N GLY A 598 13.64 3.69 20.57
CA GLY A 598 12.50 3.01 21.18
C GLY A 598 11.26 3.09 20.28
N GLU A 599 10.10 3.38 20.86
CA GLU A 599 8.83 3.42 20.11
C GLU A 599 8.19 4.82 19.98
N ARG A 600 8.79 5.83 20.64
CA ARG A 600 8.12 7.12 20.86
C ARG A 600 8.97 8.35 20.54
N PHE A 601 10.29 8.24 20.55
CA PHE A 601 11.17 9.39 20.39
C PHE A 601 11.84 9.38 19.02
N THR A 602 11.61 10.40 18.21
CA THR A 602 12.15 10.52 16.86
C THR A 602 13.04 11.73 16.73
N PHE A 603 14.22 11.53 16.17
CA PHE A 603 15.15 12.58 15.79
C PHE A 603 15.16 12.71 14.28
N GLN A 604 15.05 13.94 13.79
CA GLN A 604 15.19 14.28 12.38
C GLN A 604 16.16 15.44 12.21
N LEU A 605 17.08 15.31 11.27
CA LEU A 605 18.06 16.31 10.88
C LEU A 605 17.88 16.63 9.40
N ASN A 606 17.65 17.90 9.08
CA ASN A 606 17.60 18.40 7.71
C ASN A 606 18.70 19.45 7.52
N ASN A 607 19.61 19.20 6.57
CA ASN A 607 20.62 20.17 6.16
C ASN A 607 20.26 20.69 4.76
N GLU A 608 20.30 21.99 4.58
CA GLU A 608 20.04 22.66 3.31
C GLU A 608 21.18 23.60 2.96
N ALA A 609 21.53 23.69 1.68
CA ALA A 609 22.51 24.66 1.22
C ALA A 609 22.15 25.15 -0.19
N GLY A 610 22.50 26.39 -0.49
CA GLY A 610 22.23 27.01 -1.78
C GLY A 610 23.32 27.98 -2.19
N PHE A 611 23.65 27.99 -3.49
CA PHE A 611 24.73 28.78 -4.07
C PHE A 611 24.35 29.33 -5.43
N THR A 612 24.59 30.62 -5.63
CA THR A 612 24.44 31.27 -6.95
C THR A 612 25.80 31.59 -7.54
N PHE A 613 26.20 30.85 -8.58
CA PHE A 613 27.43 31.06 -9.35
C PHE A 613 27.25 32.18 -10.37
N ASN A 614 28.26 33.06 -10.49
CA ASN A 614 28.21 34.26 -11.32
C ASN A 614 26.98 35.14 -11.01
N SER A 615 26.79 35.46 -9.73
CA SER A 615 25.50 35.93 -9.21
C SER A 615 24.97 37.18 -9.94
N PRO A 616 23.69 37.20 -10.36
CA PRO A 616 23.07 38.32 -11.05
C PRO A 616 23.05 39.59 -10.19
N THR A 617 22.77 40.72 -10.84
CA THR A 617 22.45 41.99 -10.18
C THR A 617 21.06 41.93 -9.55
N SER A 618 20.09 41.36 -10.27
CA SER A 618 18.74 41.09 -9.77
C SER A 618 18.78 40.28 -8.47
N GLN A 619 18.13 40.82 -7.45
CA GLN A 619 18.03 40.21 -6.12
C GLN A 619 16.92 39.17 -6.03
N VAL A 620 15.99 39.09 -7.01
CA VAL A 620 14.87 38.13 -7.03
C VAL A 620 15.32 36.67 -6.91
N PHE A 621 16.56 36.41 -7.28
CA PHE A 621 17.21 35.12 -7.28
C PHE A 621 18.01 34.82 -6.00
N ASP A 622 18.03 35.73 -5.03
CA ASP A 622 18.61 35.45 -3.71
C ASP A 622 17.84 34.29 -3.03
N PHE A 623 18.51 33.61 -2.11
CA PHE A 623 17.85 32.65 -1.22
C PHE A 623 17.18 33.40 -0.08
N TYR A 624 15.90 33.16 0.12
CA TYR A 624 15.07 33.82 1.13
C TYR A 624 14.73 32.86 2.25
N LEU A 625 15.19 33.15 3.46
CA LEU A 625 14.99 32.31 4.63
C LEU A 625 13.94 32.95 5.55
N GLY A 626 12.94 32.17 5.95
CA GLY A 626 11.88 32.64 6.85
C GLY A 626 10.60 31.80 6.85
N GLY A 627 9.75 32.00 7.85
CA GLY A 627 8.46 31.32 7.97
C GLY A 627 8.58 29.81 8.23
N TYR A 628 7.50 29.08 7.94
CA TYR A 628 7.32 27.66 8.33
C TYR A 628 6.78 26.75 7.22
N ASN A 629 6.45 27.31 6.04
CA ASN A 629 5.83 26.58 4.96
C ASN A 629 6.77 25.46 4.44
N GLN A 630 6.22 24.32 4.03
CA GLN A 630 6.98 23.17 3.51
C GLN A 630 6.88 23.00 1.99
N ASN A 631 6.04 23.78 1.30
CA ASN A 631 5.82 23.75 -0.15
C ASN A 631 6.22 25.07 -0.83
N TYR A 632 7.31 25.66 -0.36
CA TYR A 632 7.88 26.85 -1.00
C TYR A 632 8.32 26.57 -2.45
N ILE A 633 8.22 27.61 -3.29
CA ILE A 633 8.74 27.63 -4.66
C ILE A 633 10.12 28.28 -4.72
N ASN A 634 10.82 28.06 -5.84
CA ASN A 634 12.05 28.79 -6.17
C ASN A 634 13.09 28.74 -5.04
N THR A 635 13.59 29.91 -4.62
CA THR A 635 14.69 30.08 -3.67
C THR A 635 14.22 30.37 -2.25
N PHE A 636 12.92 30.27 -1.97
CA PHE A 636 12.38 30.37 -0.60
C PHE A 636 12.72 29.11 0.20
N VAL A 637 13.09 29.31 1.46
CA VAL A 637 13.56 28.30 2.40
C VAL A 637 13.00 28.59 3.78
N THR A 638 12.55 27.56 4.47
CA THR A 638 11.97 27.67 5.81
C THR A 638 13.01 28.05 6.85
N MET A 639 12.66 28.98 7.74
CA MET A 639 13.49 29.33 8.90
C MET A 639 12.56 29.78 10.06
N TYR A 640 12.28 28.85 10.97
CA TYR A 640 11.65 29.15 12.25
C TYR A 640 12.37 30.29 12.98
N GLY A 641 11.59 31.12 13.69
CA GLY A 641 12.08 32.30 14.43
C GLY A 641 12.14 33.59 13.62
N TYR A 642 11.86 33.52 12.32
CA TYR A 642 11.90 34.65 11.39
C TYR A 642 10.62 34.70 10.55
N ASP A 643 10.21 35.91 10.16
CA ASP A 643 9.05 36.13 9.29
C ASP A 643 9.33 35.65 7.86
N PHE A 644 8.29 35.49 7.06
CA PHE A 644 8.41 35.06 5.66
C PHE A 644 9.38 35.98 4.89
N ALA A 645 10.41 35.37 4.29
CA ALA A 645 11.44 36.04 3.49
C ALA A 645 12.18 37.20 4.20
N GLU A 646 12.32 37.16 5.53
CA GLU A 646 13.01 38.19 6.32
C GLU A 646 14.53 38.19 6.12
N LEU A 647 15.15 37.02 5.91
CA LEU A 647 16.58 36.90 5.65
C LEU A 647 16.82 36.63 4.16
N SER A 648 17.83 37.26 3.56
CA SER A 648 18.19 36.99 2.16
C SER A 648 19.68 37.13 1.86
N ASN A 649 20.20 36.25 1.00
CA ASN A 649 21.52 36.40 0.38
C ASN A 649 21.73 35.44 -0.81
N LYS A 650 22.84 35.59 -1.54
CA LYS A 650 23.21 34.82 -2.73
C LYS A 650 23.61 33.37 -2.45
N SER A 651 24.01 33.08 -1.21
CA SER A 651 24.30 31.73 -0.73
C SER A 651 23.90 31.54 0.73
N PHE A 652 23.56 30.31 1.09
CA PHE A 652 23.24 29.94 2.47
C PHE A 652 23.62 28.49 2.80
N ILE A 653 23.80 28.22 4.10
CA ILE A 653 23.81 26.88 4.69
C ILE A 653 22.88 26.91 5.89
N LYS A 654 22.00 25.93 6.02
CA LYS A 654 21.05 25.77 7.12
C LYS A 654 21.08 24.33 7.65
N SER A 655 21.03 24.18 8.97
CA SER A 655 20.79 22.90 9.64
C SER A 655 19.57 23.04 10.55
N GLU A 656 18.64 22.09 10.45
CA GLU A 656 17.41 22.02 11.25
C GLU A 656 17.36 20.68 11.98
N PHE A 657 17.20 20.75 13.30
CA PHE A 657 17.11 19.64 14.22
C PHE A 657 15.68 19.59 14.75
N THR A 658 15.00 18.47 14.53
CA THR A 658 13.65 18.22 15.04
C THR A 658 13.65 17.02 15.97
N PHE A 659 13.23 17.24 17.21
CA PHE A 659 12.98 16.20 18.20
C PHE A 659 11.48 16.05 18.36
N ARG A 660 10.96 14.84 18.15
CA ARG A 660 9.53 14.56 18.14
C ARG A 660 9.21 13.43 19.12
N TYR A 661 8.27 13.66 20.03
CA TYR A 661 7.77 12.67 20.97
C TYR A 661 6.32 12.30 20.67
N ARG A 662 6.05 11.02 20.42
CA ARG A 662 4.72 10.45 20.22
C ARG A 662 4.15 10.01 21.57
N PHE A 663 3.19 10.77 22.10
CA PHE A 663 2.61 10.53 23.43
C PHE A 663 1.25 9.83 23.40
N PHE A 664 0.54 9.92 22.27
CA PHE A 664 -0.61 9.09 21.91
C PHE A 664 -0.52 8.70 20.42
N GLU A 665 -1.37 7.80 19.97
CA GLU A 665 -1.48 7.43 18.56
C GLU A 665 -1.77 8.68 17.71
N ASN A 666 -0.96 8.93 16.67
CA ASN A 666 -1.06 10.10 15.78
C ASN A 666 -0.86 11.49 16.44
N HIS A 667 -0.49 11.55 17.73
CA HIS A 667 -0.25 12.81 18.45
C HIS A 667 1.22 13.00 18.81
N TYR A 668 1.75 14.17 18.44
CA TYR A 668 3.18 14.48 18.54
C TYR A 668 3.43 15.81 19.24
N ALA A 669 4.39 15.82 20.14
CA ALA A 669 5.04 17.03 20.62
C ALA A 669 6.39 17.19 19.91
N SER A 670 6.74 18.40 19.49
CA SER A 670 7.97 18.68 18.74
C SER A 670 8.74 19.85 19.35
N ILE A 671 10.07 19.71 19.36
CA ILE A 671 11.03 20.78 19.63
C ILE A 671 11.93 20.87 18.40
N ILE A 672 12.03 22.07 17.84
CA ILE A 672 12.78 22.36 16.62
C ILE A 672 13.82 23.42 16.95
N ALA A 673 15.04 23.22 16.49
CA ALA A 673 16.11 24.20 16.49
C ALA A 673 16.71 24.28 15.09
N ASN A 674 16.88 25.48 14.55
CA ASN A 674 17.56 25.66 13.28
C ASN A 674 18.63 26.75 13.37
N TYR A 675 19.64 26.58 12.52
CA TYR A 675 20.80 27.45 12.44
C TYR A 675 21.10 27.70 10.98
N ALA A 676 21.25 28.96 10.60
CA ALA A 676 21.52 29.35 9.22
C ALA A 676 22.65 30.36 9.14
N ARG A 677 23.53 30.21 8.15
CA ARG A 677 24.49 31.23 7.74
C ARG A 677 24.15 31.68 6.33
N LEU A 678 24.05 32.99 6.13
CA LEU A 678 23.84 33.59 4.82
C LEU A 678 25.00 34.54 4.49
N ASP A 679 25.52 34.47 3.27
CA ASP A 679 26.58 35.35 2.79
C ASP A 679 26.54 35.42 1.25
N SER A 680 27.27 36.38 0.68
CA SER A 680 27.55 36.43 -0.75
C SER A 680 28.26 35.16 -1.25
N ASN A 681 29.16 34.62 -0.43
CA ASN A 681 29.79 33.31 -0.61
C ASN A 681 30.14 32.72 0.77
N VAL A 682 29.30 31.83 1.28
CA VAL A 682 29.49 31.20 2.61
C VAL A 682 30.75 30.32 2.70
N PHE A 683 31.39 29.93 1.59
CA PHE A 683 32.62 29.13 1.60
C PHE A 683 33.92 29.94 1.53
N LYS A 684 33.86 31.26 1.28
CA LYS A 684 35.04 32.10 1.04
C LYS A 684 36.06 32.06 2.19
N ASP A 685 35.60 32.05 3.43
CA ASP A 685 36.47 32.15 4.62
C ASP A 685 36.60 30.82 5.40
N ILE A 686 35.95 29.72 4.96
CA ILE A 686 35.87 28.39 5.62
C ILE A 686 35.30 28.40 7.06
N ASN A 687 35.23 29.56 7.73
CA ASN A 687 34.69 29.72 9.08
C ASN A 687 33.14 29.68 9.07
N VAL A 688 32.60 28.47 9.02
CA VAL A 688 31.16 28.19 8.92
C VAL A 688 30.32 28.70 10.10
N PHE A 689 30.94 29.04 11.23
CA PHE A 689 30.24 29.48 12.45
C PHE A 689 30.14 31.00 12.64
N LYS A 690 30.64 31.80 11.70
CA LYS A 690 30.53 33.26 11.74
C LYS A 690 29.15 33.73 11.26
N ASN A 691 28.55 34.69 11.97
CA ASN A 691 27.26 35.31 11.64
C ASN A 691 26.13 34.28 11.42
N VAL A 692 26.00 33.35 12.37
CA VAL A 692 24.94 32.32 12.35
C VAL A 692 23.68 32.88 12.98
N PHE A 693 22.57 32.80 12.25
CA PHE A 693 21.22 33.07 12.70
C PHE A 693 20.62 31.80 13.31
N SER A 694 19.96 31.94 14.45
CA SER A 694 19.34 30.85 15.21
C SER A 694 17.84 31.06 15.36
N GLY A 695 17.10 29.97 15.34
CA GLY A 695 15.66 29.97 15.51
C GLY A 695 15.18 28.69 16.17
N TYR A 696 14.09 28.82 16.90
CA TYR A 696 13.53 27.73 17.69
C TYR A 696 12.01 27.67 17.50
N ALA A 697 11.46 26.47 17.66
CA ALA A 697 10.03 26.28 17.78
C ALA A 697 9.69 25.13 18.71
N VAL A 698 8.56 25.26 19.40
CA VAL A 698 7.91 24.16 20.11
C VAL A 698 6.50 24.03 19.58
N GLY A 699 5.99 22.81 19.45
CA GLY A 699 4.63 22.67 18.96
C GLY A 699 4.03 21.31 19.11
N TYR A 700 2.71 21.30 18.91
CA TYR A 700 1.88 20.12 18.90
C TYR A 700 1.44 19.83 17.46
N SER A 701 1.42 18.55 17.11
CA SER A 701 0.96 18.09 15.81
C SER A 701 0.06 16.87 15.95
N TYR A 702 -0.97 16.81 15.12
CA TYR A 702 -1.87 15.68 14.99
C TYR A 702 -1.89 15.20 13.54
N ASP A 703 -1.61 13.91 13.32
CA ASP A 703 -1.72 13.28 12.00
C ASP A 703 -3.17 12.86 11.77
N SER A 704 -3.91 13.67 11.00
CA SER A 704 -5.33 13.48 10.75
C SER A 704 -5.58 12.91 9.35
N PHE A 705 -6.79 12.43 9.11
CA PHE A 705 -7.19 11.97 7.77
C PHE A 705 -7.17 13.10 6.71
N LEU A 706 -7.20 14.38 7.11
CA LEU A 706 -7.07 15.55 6.21
C LEU A 706 -5.61 15.96 5.97
N GLY A 707 -4.66 15.29 6.63
CA GLY A 707 -3.25 15.65 6.68
C GLY A 707 -2.83 16.21 8.04
N PRO A 708 -1.58 16.72 8.16
CA PRO A 708 -1.05 17.23 9.42
C PRO A 708 -1.81 18.47 9.90
N ILE A 709 -2.19 18.48 11.18
CA ILE A 709 -2.66 19.67 11.89
C ILE A 709 -1.56 20.07 12.85
N GLU A 710 -1.00 21.27 12.69
CA GLU A 710 0.16 21.70 13.48
C GLU A 710 -0.07 23.08 14.09
N LEU A 711 0.24 23.22 15.37
CA LEU A 711 0.32 24.50 16.07
C LEU A 711 1.71 24.61 16.68
N LYS A 712 2.49 25.59 16.23
CA LYS A 712 3.86 25.82 16.70
C LYS A 712 4.02 27.25 17.20
N TYR A 713 4.74 27.39 18.29
CA TYR A 713 5.23 28.67 18.79
C TYR A 713 6.71 28.77 18.48
N SER A 714 7.10 29.81 17.76
CA SER A 714 8.45 29.98 17.22
C SER A 714 9.06 31.33 17.60
N TRP A 715 10.36 31.34 17.87
CA TRP A 715 11.08 32.55 18.28
C TRP A 715 12.55 32.51 17.83
N SER A 716 13.18 33.68 17.77
CA SER A 716 14.62 33.82 17.56
C SER A 716 15.25 34.68 18.66
N PRO A 717 16.36 34.24 19.30
CA PRO A 717 17.15 35.07 20.21
C PRO A 717 17.81 36.27 19.51
N ASP A 718 18.03 36.19 18.19
CA ASP A 718 18.74 37.21 17.44
C ASP A 718 17.88 38.45 17.18
N THR A 719 16.55 38.26 17.05
CA THR A 719 15.60 39.33 16.72
C THR A 719 14.62 39.65 17.85
N ASN A 720 14.54 38.82 18.89
CA ASN A 720 13.52 38.84 19.95
C ASN A 720 12.06 38.72 19.43
N GLN A 721 11.85 38.34 18.17
CA GLN A 721 10.53 38.17 17.57
C GLN A 721 9.93 36.80 17.91
N ARG A 722 8.58 36.74 17.89
CA ARG A 722 7.79 35.57 18.30
C ARG A 722 6.61 35.40 17.36
N TYR A 723 6.36 34.16 16.94
CA TYR A 723 5.31 33.82 15.99
C TYR A 723 4.52 32.61 16.47
N TRP A 724 3.21 32.68 16.33
CA TRP A 724 2.36 31.49 16.31
C TRP A 724 2.22 31.03 14.87
N LEU A 725 2.35 29.74 14.62
CA LEU A 725 2.31 29.14 13.29
C LEU A 725 1.24 28.06 13.30
N PHE A 726 0.41 28.02 12.26
CA PHE A 726 -0.70 27.09 12.17
C PHE A 726 -0.81 26.48 10.78
N ASN A 727 -0.77 25.15 10.71
CA ASN A 727 -1.03 24.38 9.50
C ASN A 727 -2.28 23.51 9.69
N LEU A 728 -3.11 23.43 8.66
CA LEU A 728 -4.20 22.47 8.55
C LEU A 728 -4.08 21.74 7.22
N GLY A 729 -3.90 20.43 7.26
CA GLY A 729 -4.00 19.55 6.11
C GLY A 729 -2.70 19.36 5.31
N PHE A 730 -2.81 18.64 4.19
CA PHE A 730 -1.68 18.29 3.33
C PHE A 730 -1.06 19.51 2.64
N TRP A 731 0.27 19.53 2.53
CA TRP A 731 0.98 20.55 1.77
C TRP A 731 0.85 20.28 0.26
N PHE A 732 0.20 21.20 -0.46
CA PHE A 732 0.02 21.15 -1.91
C PHE A 732 0.11 22.51 -2.58
#